data_AF-A0AAD5VE32-F1
#
_entry.id   AF-A0AAD5VE32-F1
#
_cell.length_a   1.000
_cell.length_b   1.000
_cell.length_c   1.000
_cell.angle_alpha   90.00
_cell.angle_beta   90.00
_cell.angle_gamma   90.00
#
_symmetry.space_group_name_H-M   'P 1'
#
loop_
_entity.id
_entity.type
_entity.pdbx_description
1 polymer ?
#
loop_
_entity_poly.entity_id
_entity_poly.type
_entity_poly.pdbx_seq_one_letter_code
_entity_poly.pdbx_strand_id
1 'polypeptide(L)'
;MSLSPDITNSTSFTADLGVVTLKASSKRWSAYGWKGCLRDMPNLPLDLLYDIFQHLNPIDMLQLSRSSRDFRGLLMDRKSAFLWQAARQNIEGLPDCPTFLSEPEYANLVFDTTCFICRKPNVKGVMWEFRARYCVGCSDQMTAPWIVAAKRFPDGLPPNRVLFTPQNPIYYSTIQRRVHLRDVEKFIQEWGATDVEKREEYLKRQEDLIKDIRQFASACNSWQSTRKQAKEEKVERIRAERLTQHLRELGWGDEVDLMAENDYRPLSQNRFVRLTTAWNDKSWVKAKPHVIQAMESIKRDRLRSYHQQVMLGRLRILDLATLSYRRHPELRGKLFPHTRVIASFPEIRQIIDKPDDISVTIDDFLALTQTVHKSVADWRDKRISFFADCVRRQFDIPENIDPLQLAIGQFFQCNRCQRALALPYALGHYCYRTLKDHLDDYDLFADSAYCANLTLAVEARVDAINSLLEACNRDTRTTTVQDMDDLDLRFTCRLCNDFLVLFKELMDWHEAALHATEMGGHGAASAWKVVKSADVPGIEDVERTARNIANPAGLHIWECGHCTSMSCYPQEQILHHVQTAHNIENPVLHQDFFRVVNYNKEICQVYIAKADEELPDYLQQVVNDGVVVYVDDPDFFR
;
A
#
# COMPACT_ATOMS: atom_id res chain seq x y z
N MET A 1 -15.99 -2.79 80.60
CA MET A 1 -15.00 -1.70 80.50
C MET A 1 -15.68 -0.57 79.74
N SER A 2 -16.52 0.24 80.40
CA SER A 2 -16.18 1.49 81.11
C SER A 2 -15.79 2.61 80.15
N LEU A 3 -16.32 3.84 80.16
CA LEU A 3 -17.34 4.59 80.90
C LEU A 3 -17.43 5.95 80.14
N SER A 4 -18.61 6.57 80.03
CA SER A 4 -18.78 8.02 79.71
C SER A 4 -18.15 8.90 80.84
N PRO A 5 -18.06 10.26 80.81
CA PRO A 5 -19.10 11.27 80.49
C PRO A 5 -18.53 12.49 79.70
N ASP A 6 -19.22 13.56 79.28
CA ASP A 6 -19.97 14.54 80.07
C ASP A 6 -20.80 15.51 79.22
N ILE A 7 -21.75 16.13 79.90
CA ILE A 7 -22.92 16.85 79.41
C ILE A 7 -22.84 18.34 79.81
N THR A 8 -23.39 19.22 78.95
CA THR A 8 -24.03 20.55 79.19
C THR A 8 -23.27 21.86 79.45
N ASN A 9 -23.71 22.86 78.65
CA ASN A 9 -24.12 24.27 78.94
C ASN A 9 -23.35 25.30 78.08
N SER A 10 -23.94 26.34 77.48
CA SER A 10 -25.12 27.16 77.81
C SER A 10 -25.72 27.81 76.54
N THR A 11 -27.03 27.73 76.27
CA THR A 11 -28.07 28.79 76.40
C THR A 11 -27.75 30.21 75.88
N SER A 12 -28.48 30.66 74.84
CA SER A 12 -29.38 31.85 74.81
C SER A 12 -29.90 32.09 73.37
N PHE A 13 -31.13 31.71 73.02
CA PHE A 13 -32.39 32.51 72.99
C PHE A 13 -32.60 33.45 71.78
N THR A 14 -33.40 32.94 70.84
CA THR A 14 -34.52 33.53 70.05
C THR A 14 -34.36 34.82 69.23
N ALA A 15 -34.77 34.75 67.96
CA ALA A 15 -35.98 35.45 67.50
C ALA A 15 -36.54 34.85 66.20
N ASP A 16 -37.87 34.74 66.18
CA ASP A 16 -38.76 34.34 65.09
C ASP A 16 -38.48 35.04 63.75
N LEU A 17 -38.50 34.26 62.66
CA LEU A 17 -38.89 34.77 61.34
C LEU A 17 -40.00 33.88 60.80
N GLY A 18 -41.22 34.38 61.00
CA GLY A 18 -42.45 33.75 60.55
C GLY A 18 -42.45 33.46 59.05
N VAL A 19 -42.87 32.25 58.72
CA VAL A 19 -43.17 31.80 57.36
C VAL A 19 -44.41 32.54 56.87
N VAL A 20 -44.21 33.58 56.04
CA VAL A 20 -45.29 34.17 55.25
C VAL A 20 -45.49 33.31 54.00
N THR A 21 -46.51 32.44 54.05
CA THR A 21 -47.03 31.73 52.88
C THR A 21 -47.83 32.71 52.01
N LEU A 22 -47.19 33.26 50.97
CA LEU A 22 -47.93 33.94 49.91
C LEU A 22 -48.59 32.89 49.00
N LYS A 23 -49.92 32.79 49.12
CA LYS A 23 -50.78 32.04 48.21
C LYS A 23 -50.53 32.47 46.77
N ALA A 24 -50.01 31.56 45.95
CA ALA A 24 -49.95 31.73 44.51
C ALA A 24 -51.38 31.76 43.95
N SER A 25 -51.86 32.97 43.63
CA SER A 25 -53.06 33.15 42.80
C SER A 25 -52.69 32.72 41.38
N SER A 26 -53.18 31.55 40.96
CA SER A 26 -53.05 31.01 39.60
C SER A 26 -53.99 31.74 38.64
N LYS A 27 -53.67 33.00 38.29
CA LYS A 27 -54.18 33.58 37.04
C LYS A 27 -53.30 33.10 35.90
N ARG A 28 -53.81 32.13 35.13
CA ARG A 28 -53.30 31.77 33.79
C ARG A 28 -53.11 33.07 32.98
N TRP A 29 -51.86 33.45 32.75
CA TRP A 29 -51.54 34.49 31.78
C TRP A 29 -51.64 33.87 30.39
N SER A 30 -52.61 34.31 29.60
CA SER A 30 -52.77 33.89 28.22
C SER A 30 -51.59 34.38 27.39
N ALA A 31 -51.11 33.55 26.47
CA ALA A 31 -49.95 33.77 25.61
C ALA A 31 -50.09 34.94 24.59
N TYR A 32 -51.07 35.83 24.77
CA TYR A 32 -51.34 36.99 23.91
C TYR A 32 -50.98 38.35 24.56
N GLY A 33 -50.43 38.36 25.78
CA GLY A 33 -50.17 39.58 26.57
C GLY A 33 -48.73 40.14 26.57
N TRP A 34 -47.82 39.67 25.73
CA TRP A 34 -46.41 40.12 25.73
C TRP A 34 -46.09 41.28 24.77
N LYS A 35 -47.09 41.88 24.13
CA LYS A 35 -46.88 43.11 23.36
C LYS A 35 -46.91 44.32 24.29
N GLY A 36 -45.75 44.71 24.82
CA GLY A 36 -45.57 46.02 25.47
C GLY A 36 -44.79 46.04 26.79
N CYS A 37 -44.49 44.90 27.42
CA CYS A 37 -43.79 44.89 28.73
C CYS A 37 -42.35 45.44 28.70
N LEU A 38 -41.72 45.47 27.52
CA LEU A 38 -40.38 46.06 27.33
C LEU A 38 -40.44 47.48 26.74
N ARG A 39 -41.64 48.08 26.60
CA ARG A 39 -41.79 49.41 26.00
C ARG A 39 -41.06 50.48 26.81
N ASP A 40 -41.04 50.31 28.13
CA ASP A 40 -40.39 51.24 29.06
C ASP A 40 -38.95 50.85 29.40
N MET A 41 -38.43 49.76 28.82
CA MET A 41 -37.03 49.33 29.04
C MET A 41 -36.02 50.44 28.68
N PRO A 42 -36.17 51.21 27.58
CA PRO A 42 -35.27 52.34 27.31
C PRO A 42 -35.31 53.45 28.37
N ASN A 43 -36.37 53.52 29.19
CA ASN A 43 -36.53 54.52 30.25
C ASN A 43 -35.97 54.05 31.61
N LEU A 44 -35.38 52.85 31.68
CA LEU A 44 -34.70 52.38 32.89
C LEU A 44 -33.45 53.23 33.17
N PRO A 45 -33.07 53.41 34.45
CA PRO A 45 -31.77 53.97 34.80
C PRO A 45 -30.63 53.26 34.08
N LEU A 46 -29.65 54.01 33.58
CA LEU A 46 -28.53 53.47 32.81
C LEU A 46 -27.77 52.38 33.57
N ASP A 47 -27.65 52.49 34.89
CA ASP A 47 -26.95 51.50 35.72
C ASP A 47 -27.59 50.11 35.64
N LEU A 48 -28.93 50.04 35.66
CA LEU A 48 -29.67 48.78 35.52
C LEU A 48 -29.59 48.24 34.10
N LEU A 49 -29.61 49.12 33.10
CA LEU A 49 -29.40 48.71 31.70
C LEU A 49 -28.00 48.14 31.50
N TYR A 50 -26.97 48.75 32.08
CA TYR A 50 -25.60 48.27 32.00
C TYR A 50 -25.42 46.92 32.69
N ASP A 51 -26.02 46.72 33.85
CA ASP A 51 -26.01 45.43 34.56
C ASP A 51 -26.66 44.33 33.71
N ILE A 52 -27.85 44.59 33.14
CA ILE A 52 -28.51 43.64 32.23
C ILE A 52 -27.63 43.34 31.01
N PHE A 53 -27.05 44.37 30.38
CA PHE A 53 -26.29 44.22 29.15
C PHE A 53 -24.98 43.44 29.33
N GLN A 54 -24.35 43.50 30.51
CA GLN A 54 -23.16 42.71 30.81
C GLN A 54 -23.43 41.20 30.85
N HIS A 55 -24.67 40.79 31.09
CA HIS A 55 -25.09 39.38 31.09
C HIS A 55 -25.56 38.85 29.73
N LEU A 56 -25.66 39.72 28.71
CA LEU A 56 -26.08 39.29 27.37
C LEU A 56 -24.93 38.66 26.60
N ASN A 57 -25.27 37.86 25.58
CA ASN A 57 -24.28 37.43 24.58
C ASN A 57 -24.08 38.52 23.52
N PRO A 58 -22.96 38.52 22.78
CA PRO A 58 -22.67 39.56 21.79
C PRO A 58 -23.72 39.62 20.66
N ILE A 59 -24.33 38.48 20.31
CA ILE A 59 -25.42 38.45 19.32
C ILE A 59 -26.68 39.14 19.83
N ASP A 60 -27.01 39.01 21.11
CA ASP A 60 -28.20 39.62 21.70
C ASP A 60 -28.03 41.13 21.77
N MET A 61 -26.83 41.59 22.16
CA MET A 61 -26.40 42.99 22.09
C MET A 61 -26.54 43.56 20.66
N LEU A 62 -26.10 42.79 19.66
CA LEU A 62 -26.21 43.16 18.25
C LEU A 62 -27.68 43.30 17.82
N GLN A 63 -28.54 42.36 18.18
CA GLN A 63 -29.96 42.43 17.83
C GLN A 63 -30.68 43.56 18.55
N LEU A 64 -30.34 43.83 19.82
CA LEU A 64 -30.91 44.93 20.58
C LEU A 64 -30.54 46.29 19.97
N SER A 65 -29.28 46.45 19.54
CA SER A 65 -28.83 47.65 18.81
C SER A 65 -29.51 47.86 17.44
N ARG A 66 -30.12 46.81 16.88
CA ARG A 66 -30.86 46.85 15.60
C ARG A 66 -32.36 47.06 15.81
N SER A 67 -32.89 46.79 16.99
CA SER A 67 -34.32 46.86 17.28
C SER A 67 -34.80 48.24 17.76
N SER A 68 -33.94 49.04 18.40
CA SER A 68 -34.27 50.37 18.91
C SER A 68 -33.22 51.42 18.57
N ARG A 69 -33.66 52.65 18.25
CA ARG A 69 -32.76 53.79 18.01
C ARG A 69 -32.01 54.22 19.27
N ASP A 70 -32.67 54.16 20.43
CA ASP A 70 -32.06 54.56 21.71
C ASP A 70 -30.99 53.56 22.14
N PHE A 71 -31.30 52.25 22.07
CA PHE A 71 -30.30 51.21 22.32
C PHE A 71 -29.18 51.23 21.29
N ARG A 72 -29.46 51.58 20.03
CA ARG A 72 -28.40 51.78 19.04
C ARG A 72 -27.47 52.92 19.45
N GLY A 73 -28.03 54.06 19.85
CA GLY A 73 -27.26 55.23 20.30
C GLY A 73 -26.39 54.92 21.50
N LEU A 74 -26.94 54.21 22.48
CA LEU A 74 -26.22 53.79 23.68
C LEU A 74 -25.15 52.73 23.38
N LEU A 75 -25.53 51.60 22.77
CA LEU A 75 -24.64 50.46 22.60
C LEU A 75 -23.53 50.70 21.56
N MET A 76 -23.73 51.61 20.60
CA MET A 76 -22.71 51.93 19.59
C MET A 76 -21.82 53.11 20.02
N ASP A 77 -22.05 53.71 21.18
CA ASP A 77 -21.15 54.72 21.75
C ASP A 77 -19.84 54.05 22.23
N ARG A 78 -18.71 54.71 21.99
CA ARG A 78 -17.40 54.27 22.48
C ARG A 78 -17.37 54.14 24.00
N LYS A 79 -18.14 54.96 24.73
CA LYS A 79 -18.26 54.88 26.19
C LYS A 79 -18.86 53.57 26.66
N SER A 80 -19.63 52.88 25.81
CA SER A 80 -20.28 51.60 26.11
C SER A 80 -19.46 50.38 25.66
N ALA A 81 -18.20 50.57 25.23
CA ALA A 81 -17.33 49.46 24.79
C ALA A 81 -17.15 48.37 25.86
N PHE A 82 -17.10 48.75 27.15
CA PHE A 82 -16.97 47.81 28.27
C PHE A 82 -18.13 46.80 28.35
N LEU A 83 -19.35 47.18 27.92
CA LEU A 83 -20.50 46.29 27.90
C LEU A 83 -20.32 45.18 26.88
N TRP A 84 -19.75 45.49 25.72
CA TRP A 84 -19.47 44.50 24.70
C TRP A 84 -18.33 43.57 25.10
N GLN A 85 -17.31 44.10 25.78
CA GLN A 85 -16.23 43.29 26.33
C GLN A 85 -16.75 42.29 27.37
N ALA A 86 -17.63 42.74 28.28
CA ALA A 86 -18.30 41.86 29.23
C ALA A 86 -19.16 40.80 28.52
N ALA A 87 -19.99 41.22 27.55
CA ALA A 87 -20.81 40.30 26.76
C ALA A 87 -19.98 39.25 26.02
N ARG A 88 -18.79 39.62 25.51
CA ARG A 88 -17.86 38.71 24.85
C ARG A 88 -17.30 37.66 25.81
N GLN A 89 -16.98 38.06 27.04
CA GLN A 89 -16.45 37.16 28.08
C GLN A 89 -17.46 36.08 28.52
N ASN A 90 -18.77 36.28 28.26
CA ASN A 90 -19.79 35.26 28.48
C ASN A 90 -19.66 34.05 27.51
N ILE A 91 -18.87 34.18 26.43
CA ILE A 91 -18.64 33.10 25.46
C ILE A 91 -17.32 32.40 25.75
N GLU A 92 -17.41 31.20 26.32
CA GLU A 92 -16.25 30.38 26.64
C GLU A 92 -15.34 30.11 25.42
N GLY A 93 -14.04 30.37 25.60
CA GLY A 93 -12.97 30.11 24.65
C GLY A 93 -12.93 31.04 23.43
N LEU A 94 -13.82 32.02 23.31
CA LEU A 94 -13.82 32.96 22.18
C LEU A 94 -12.57 33.86 22.24
N PRO A 95 -11.77 33.97 21.16
CA PRO A 95 -10.59 34.84 21.15
C PRO A 95 -10.92 36.29 21.46
N ASP A 96 -9.96 37.01 22.05
CA ASP A 96 -10.10 38.45 22.30
C ASP A 96 -10.35 39.25 21.02
N CYS A 97 -11.11 40.33 21.15
CA CYS A 97 -11.34 41.24 20.03
C CYS A 97 -10.00 41.87 19.63
N PRO A 98 -9.57 41.74 18.36
CA PRO A 98 -8.30 42.29 17.92
C PRO A 98 -8.40 43.82 17.80
N THR A 99 -7.28 44.52 17.86
CA THR A 99 -7.19 45.99 17.81
C THR A 99 -7.73 46.60 16.51
N PHE A 100 -7.74 45.83 15.42
CA PHE A 100 -8.25 46.23 14.10
C PHE A 100 -9.75 45.99 13.89
N LEU A 101 -10.48 45.51 14.90
CA LEU A 101 -11.94 45.40 14.92
C LEU A 101 -12.52 46.09 16.15
N SER A 102 -13.68 46.72 16.00
CA SER A 102 -14.49 47.08 17.17
C SER A 102 -15.27 45.88 17.69
N GLU A 103 -15.58 45.86 18.98
CA GLU A 103 -16.36 44.77 19.60
C GLU A 103 -17.72 44.51 18.89
N PRO A 104 -18.51 45.53 18.47
CA PRO A 104 -19.73 45.29 17.70
C PRO A 104 -19.48 44.68 16.30
N GLU A 105 -18.40 45.07 15.63
CA GLU A 105 -18.01 44.47 14.34
C GLU A 105 -17.57 43.03 14.51
N TYR A 106 -16.83 42.73 15.59
CA TYR A 106 -16.41 41.38 15.92
C TYR A 106 -17.62 40.50 16.26
N ALA A 107 -18.56 40.98 17.07
CA ALA A 107 -19.82 40.30 17.34
C ALA A 107 -20.62 40.00 16.07
N ASN A 108 -20.69 40.97 15.15
CA ASN A 108 -21.34 40.80 13.85
C ASN A 108 -20.64 39.74 12.99
N LEU A 109 -19.30 39.72 12.96
CA LEU A 109 -18.51 38.74 12.22
C LEU A 109 -18.72 37.32 12.73
N VAL A 110 -18.63 37.14 14.04
CA VAL A 110 -18.69 35.82 14.69
C VAL A 110 -20.10 35.24 14.62
N PHE A 111 -21.12 36.03 14.96
CA PHE A 111 -22.46 35.49 15.27
C PHE A 111 -23.55 35.81 14.24
N ASP A 112 -23.47 36.94 13.54
CA ASP A 112 -24.45 37.22 12.49
C ASP A 112 -24.20 36.29 11.29
N THR A 113 -25.25 35.79 10.67
CA THR A 113 -25.19 34.85 9.53
C THR A 113 -25.65 35.49 8.22
N THR A 114 -25.72 36.82 8.18
CA THR A 114 -26.04 37.56 6.95
C THR A 114 -24.79 37.94 6.16
N CYS A 115 -24.92 37.97 4.83
CA CYS A 115 -23.87 38.48 3.95
C CYS A 115 -23.61 39.97 4.23
N PHE A 116 -22.34 40.37 4.36
CA PHE A 116 -21.96 41.75 4.66
C PHE A 116 -22.28 42.74 3.53
N ILE A 117 -22.43 42.24 2.30
CA ILE A 117 -22.75 43.06 1.12
C ILE A 117 -24.26 43.08 0.89
N CYS A 118 -24.83 41.93 0.51
CA CYS A 118 -26.23 41.86 0.06
C CYS A 118 -27.23 41.48 1.16
N ARG A 119 -26.78 41.28 2.41
CA ARG A 119 -27.62 40.88 3.57
C ARG A 119 -28.38 39.57 3.42
N LYS A 120 -28.08 38.76 2.39
CA LYS A 120 -28.64 37.41 2.24
C LYS A 120 -28.40 36.58 3.50
N PRO A 121 -29.44 35.94 4.09
CA PRO A 121 -29.30 35.16 5.32
C PRO A 121 -28.61 33.81 5.09
N ASN A 122 -28.34 33.08 6.17
CA ASN A 122 -27.81 31.71 6.19
C ASN A 122 -26.41 31.51 5.59
N VAL A 123 -25.56 32.53 5.62
CA VAL A 123 -24.15 32.42 5.26
C VAL A 123 -23.37 31.91 6.47
N LYS A 124 -23.05 30.61 6.51
CA LYS A 124 -22.38 29.99 7.68
C LYS A 124 -20.86 30.18 7.71
N GLY A 125 -20.22 30.27 6.55
CA GLY A 125 -18.76 30.43 6.45
C GLY A 125 -18.32 31.85 6.81
N VAL A 126 -17.33 31.96 7.69
CA VAL A 126 -16.61 33.20 7.99
C VAL A 126 -15.28 33.17 7.25
N MET A 127 -14.90 34.28 6.63
CA MET A 127 -13.55 34.49 6.09
C MET A 127 -12.78 35.32 7.12
N TRP A 128 -12.19 34.65 8.12
CA TRP A 128 -11.56 35.32 9.26
C TRP A 128 -10.41 36.23 8.82
N GLU A 129 -9.63 35.79 7.83
CA GLU A 129 -8.51 36.52 7.24
C GLU A 129 -8.97 37.84 6.57
N PHE A 130 -10.21 37.87 6.07
CA PHE A 130 -10.80 39.04 5.43
C PHE A 130 -11.72 39.83 6.36
N ARG A 131 -11.87 39.38 7.61
CA ARG A 131 -12.85 39.89 8.59
C ARG A 131 -14.25 40.04 7.98
N ALA A 132 -14.65 39.08 7.16
CA ALA A 132 -15.84 39.20 6.33
C ALA A 132 -16.68 37.92 6.26
N ARG A 133 -17.95 38.09 5.91
CA ARG A 133 -18.89 37.00 5.66
C ARG A 133 -19.63 37.29 4.35
N TYR A 134 -19.36 36.48 3.33
CA TYR A 134 -19.95 36.63 2.00
C TYR A 134 -20.74 35.39 1.58
N CYS A 135 -21.89 35.60 0.95
CA CYS A 135 -22.52 34.53 0.19
C CYS A 135 -21.66 34.21 -1.05
N VAL A 136 -21.88 33.06 -1.69
CA VAL A 136 -21.09 32.61 -2.85
C VAL A 136 -20.96 33.72 -3.93
N GLY A 137 -22.08 34.32 -4.34
CA GLY A 137 -22.06 35.38 -5.35
C GLY A 137 -21.28 36.64 -4.96
N CYS A 138 -21.38 37.08 -3.70
CA CYS A 138 -20.58 38.23 -3.23
C CYS A 138 -19.12 37.84 -3.00
N SER A 139 -18.82 36.59 -2.64
CA SER A 139 -17.45 36.10 -2.50
C SER A 139 -16.70 36.20 -3.81
N ASP A 140 -17.33 35.79 -4.92
CA ASP A 140 -16.73 35.86 -6.25
C ASP A 140 -16.47 37.30 -6.71
N GLN A 141 -17.31 38.25 -6.26
CA GLN A 141 -17.15 39.68 -6.55
C GLN A 141 -16.09 40.36 -5.68
N MET A 142 -15.97 39.95 -4.40
CA MET A 142 -15.12 40.63 -3.42
C MET A 142 -13.73 39.99 -3.30
N THR A 143 -13.50 38.84 -3.92
CA THR A 143 -12.22 38.14 -3.88
C THR A 143 -11.76 37.76 -5.28
N ALA A 144 -10.44 37.69 -5.51
CA ALA A 144 -9.87 37.28 -6.79
C ALA A 144 -8.65 36.36 -6.60
N PRO A 145 -8.30 35.54 -7.60
CA PRO A 145 -7.01 34.87 -7.62
C PRO A 145 -5.86 35.89 -7.59
N TRP A 146 -4.75 35.54 -6.93
CA TRP A 146 -3.57 36.42 -6.82
C TRP A 146 -3.12 36.96 -8.18
N ILE A 147 -3.01 36.10 -9.20
CA ILE A 147 -2.54 36.48 -10.54
C ILE A 147 -3.38 37.58 -11.19
N VAL A 148 -4.67 37.69 -10.83
CA VAL A 148 -5.58 38.72 -11.32
C VAL A 148 -5.38 40.02 -10.54
N ALA A 149 -5.24 39.93 -9.21
CA ALA A 149 -5.01 41.08 -8.36
C ALA A 149 -3.61 41.69 -8.54
N ALA A 150 -2.59 40.87 -8.82
CA ALA A 150 -1.21 41.29 -9.07
C ALA A 150 -1.09 42.37 -10.17
N LYS A 151 -2.00 42.34 -11.16
CA LYS A 151 -2.06 43.32 -12.25
C LYS A 151 -2.53 44.71 -11.81
N ARG A 152 -3.07 44.86 -10.61
CA ARG A 152 -3.59 46.13 -10.08
C ARG A 152 -2.53 46.93 -9.30
N PHE A 153 -1.36 46.35 -9.03
CA PHE A 153 -0.33 47.00 -8.23
C PHE A 153 0.51 47.99 -9.06
N PRO A 154 0.87 49.16 -8.50
CA PRO A 154 1.76 50.13 -9.15
C PRO A 154 3.16 49.57 -9.44
N ASP A 155 3.79 50.06 -10.52
CA ASP A 155 5.19 49.76 -10.86
C ASP A 155 6.15 50.28 -9.75
N GLY A 156 7.17 49.49 -9.41
CA GLY A 156 8.18 49.83 -8.39
C GLY A 156 7.95 49.23 -6.99
N LEU A 157 6.89 48.45 -6.81
CA LEU A 157 6.70 47.58 -5.62
C LEU A 157 7.57 46.32 -5.76
N PRO A 158 8.45 45.98 -4.80
CA PRO A 158 9.25 44.76 -4.87
C PRO A 158 8.32 43.53 -4.83
N PRO A 159 8.32 42.66 -5.86
CA PRO A 159 7.39 41.52 -5.95
C PRO A 159 7.45 40.59 -4.72
N ASN A 160 8.60 40.56 -4.06
CA ASN A 160 8.89 39.66 -2.93
C ASN A 160 8.69 40.30 -1.55
N ARG A 161 8.48 41.62 -1.45
CA ARG A 161 8.17 42.29 -0.17
C ARG A 161 6.67 42.58 0.01
N VAL A 162 5.89 42.49 -1.07
CA VAL A 162 4.48 42.89 -1.05
C VAL A 162 3.59 41.66 -0.95
N LEU A 163 3.41 41.20 0.28
CA LEU A 163 2.15 40.80 0.92
C LEU A 163 1.24 39.70 0.28
N PHE A 164 1.61 39.06 -0.83
CA PHE A 164 0.66 38.21 -1.57
C PHE A 164 1.26 37.07 -2.41
N THR A 165 2.43 36.53 -2.07
CA THR A 165 2.94 35.31 -2.73
C THR A 165 2.44 34.03 -2.03
N PRO A 166 2.33 32.89 -2.75
CA PRO A 166 1.93 31.61 -2.16
C PRO A 166 2.82 31.15 -0.99
N GLN A 167 4.08 31.60 -0.98
CA GLN A 167 5.09 31.27 0.02
C GLN A 167 4.98 32.14 1.29
N ASN A 168 4.21 33.23 1.28
CA ASN A 168 4.01 34.11 2.44
C ASN A 168 2.59 34.70 2.44
N PRO A 169 1.56 33.96 2.91
CA PRO A 169 0.15 34.27 2.63
C PRO A 169 -0.41 35.36 3.56
N ILE A 170 -0.24 36.63 3.21
CA ILE A 170 -0.51 37.76 4.10
C ILE A 170 -1.94 38.33 3.90
N TYR A 171 -2.52 38.24 2.69
CA TYR A 171 -3.98 38.39 2.44
C TYR A 171 -4.54 37.22 1.64
N TYR A 172 -4.00 36.03 1.87
CA TYR A 172 -4.32 34.84 1.12
C TYR A 172 -4.98 33.84 2.05
N SER A 173 -6.26 33.53 1.82
CA SER A 173 -6.85 32.38 2.46
C SER A 173 -6.21 31.14 1.87
N THR A 174 -5.42 30.39 2.63
CA THR A 174 -4.84 29.11 2.18
C THR A 174 -5.91 28.08 1.83
N ILE A 175 -7.07 28.20 2.47
CA ILE A 175 -8.27 27.38 2.24
C ILE A 175 -8.93 27.75 0.90
N GLN A 176 -9.03 29.04 0.55
CA GLN A 176 -9.76 29.48 -0.65
C GLN A 176 -8.86 29.89 -1.83
N ARG A 177 -7.57 30.06 -1.63
CA ARG A 177 -6.54 30.49 -2.59
C ARG A 177 -6.83 31.83 -3.30
N ARG A 178 -7.41 32.81 -2.59
CA ARG A 178 -7.85 34.10 -3.12
C ARG A 178 -7.38 35.27 -2.24
N VAL A 179 -7.40 36.47 -2.81
CA VAL A 179 -7.13 37.74 -2.12
C VAL A 179 -8.40 38.58 -2.03
N HIS A 180 -8.51 39.41 -0.99
CA HIS A 180 -9.65 40.30 -0.78
C HIS A 180 -9.47 41.62 -1.50
N LEU A 181 -10.30 41.88 -2.52
CA LEU A 181 -10.13 43.02 -3.43
C LEU A 181 -10.23 44.37 -2.71
N ARG A 182 -11.07 44.48 -1.69
CA ARG A 182 -11.24 45.73 -0.93
C ARG A 182 -9.99 46.08 -0.11
N ASP A 183 -9.32 45.09 0.47
CA ASP A 183 -8.05 45.32 1.17
C ASP A 183 -6.95 45.71 0.17
N VAL A 184 -6.92 45.09 -1.02
CA VAL A 184 -5.99 45.48 -2.10
C VAL A 184 -6.24 46.92 -2.56
N GLU A 185 -7.49 47.31 -2.80
CA GLU A 185 -7.84 48.67 -3.23
C GLU A 185 -7.48 49.71 -2.16
N LYS A 186 -7.75 49.40 -0.88
CA LYS A 186 -7.36 50.25 0.24
C LYS A 186 -5.84 50.42 0.32
N PHE A 187 -5.09 49.33 0.18
CA PHE A 187 -3.63 49.37 0.16
C PHE A 187 -3.10 50.23 -0.99
N ILE A 188 -3.62 50.07 -2.20
CA ILE A 188 -3.18 50.86 -3.38
C ILE A 188 -3.44 52.35 -3.14
N GLN A 189 -4.60 52.71 -2.58
CA GLN A 189 -4.95 54.09 -2.26
C GLN A 189 -4.00 54.69 -1.21
N GLU A 190 -3.77 53.97 -0.10
CA GLU A 190 -2.87 54.42 0.97
C GLU A 190 -1.42 54.49 0.50
N TRP A 191 -0.97 53.53 -0.31
CA TRP A 191 0.37 53.53 -0.91
C TRP A 191 0.59 54.73 -1.84
N GLY A 192 -0.40 55.04 -2.68
CA GLY A 192 -0.36 56.20 -3.58
C GLY A 192 -0.35 57.53 -2.81
N ALA A 193 -0.99 57.59 -1.65
CA ALA A 193 -0.99 58.76 -0.77
C ALA A 193 0.23 58.85 0.16
N THR A 194 1.08 57.82 0.23
CA THR A 194 2.24 57.78 1.12
C THR A 194 3.48 58.33 0.43
N ASP A 195 4.09 59.36 1.03
CA ASP A 195 5.37 59.94 0.63
C ASP A 195 6.44 58.87 0.47
N VAL A 196 7.31 58.99 -0.53
CA VAL A 196 8.34 57.98 -0.86
C VAL A 196 9.21 57.62 0.35
N GLU A 197 9.57 58.61 1.17
CA GLU A 197 10.39 58.47 2.38
C GLU A 197 9.72 57.66 3.49
N LYS A 198 8.38 57.65 3.55
CA LYS A 198 7.59 56.95 4.57
C LYS A 198 7.10 55.57 4.13
N ARG A 199 7.39 55.18 2.89
CA ARG A 199 6.90 53.90 2.32
C ARG A 199 7.39 52.68 3.08
N GLU A 200 8.66 52.67 3.53
CA GLU A 200 9.20 51.53 4.28
C GLU A 200 8.53 51.37 5.65
N GLU A 201 8.28 52.49 6.35
CA GLU A 201 7.54 52.47 7.63
C GLU A 201 6.09 52.03 7.43
N TYR A 202 5.44 52.46 6.34
CA TYR A 202 4.11 51.98 5.98
C TYR A 202 4.11 50.48 5.72
N LEU A 203 5.06 49.95 4.94
CA LEU A 203 5.17 48.51 4.67
C LEU A 203 5.32 47.72 5.97
N LYS A 204 6.20 48.16 6.88
CA LYS A 204 6.39 47.50 8.18
C LYS A 204 5.10 47.47 9.01
N ARG A 205 4.35 48.58 9.07
CA ARG A 205 3.05 48.61 9.77
C ARG A 205 2.02 47.67 9.14
N GLN A 206 2.03 47.52 7.82
CA GLN A 206 1.15 46.54 7.15
C GLN A 206 1.57 45.11 7.50
N GLU A 207 2.87 44.80 7.47
CA GLU A 207 3.40 43.48 7.87
C GLU A 207 2.95 43.09 9.30
N ASP A 208 3.06 44.03 10.25
CA ASP A 208 2.62 43.83 11.63
C ASP A 208 1.11 43.61 11.73
N LEU A 209 0.30 44.46 11.07
CA LEU A 209 -1.16 44.31 11.04
C LEU A 209 -1.58 42.95 10.49
N ILE A 210 -0.92 42.47 9.44
CA ILE A 210 -1.26 41.17 8.88
C ILE A 210 -0.87 40.03 9.81
N LYS A 211 0.30 40.13 10.45
CA LYS A 211 0.71 39.13 11.44
C LYS A 211 -0.36 38.98 12.52
N ASP A 212 -0.92 40.08 12.99
CA ASP A 212 -2.03 40.10 13.95
C ASP A 212 -3.31 39.47 13.36
N ILE A 213 -3.67 39.81 12.12
CA ILE A 213 -4.83 39.21 11.43
C ILE A 213 -4.69 37.69 11.30
N ARG A 214 -3.50 37.18 10.96
CA ARG A 214 -3.24 35.74 10.83
C ARG A 214 -3.36 35.03 12.17
N GLN A 215 -2.78 35.59 13.23
CA GLN A 215 -2.88 35.02 14.57
C GLN A 215 -4.34 34.98 15.04
N PHE A 216 -5.06 36.08 14.84
CA PHE A 216 -6.49 36.16 15.12
C PHE A 216 -7.29 35.14 14.31
N ALA A 217 -7.09 35.06 12.98
CA ALA A 217 -7.80 34.13 12.12
C ALA A 217 -7.50 32.67 12.50
N SER A 218 -6.26 32.35 12.84
CA SER A 218 -5.86 31.02 13.33
C SER A 218 -6.56 30.68 14.64
N ALA A 219 -6.60 31.62 15.59
CA ALA A 219 -7.28 31.42 16.87
C ALA A 219 -8.79 31.23 16.68
N CYS A 220 -9.45 32.04 15.85
CA CYS A 220 -10.88 31.91 15.54
C CYS A 220 -11.20 30.61 14.81
N ASN A 221 -10.37 30.19 13.84
CA ASN A 221 -10.51 28.90 13.16
C ASN A 221 -10.39 27.75 14.16
N SER A 222 -9.38 27.76 15.03
CA SER A 222 -9.20 26.75 16.08
C SER A 222 -10.38 26.68 17.03
N TRP A 223 -10.85 27.83 17.53
CA TRP A 223 -12.03 27.90 18.39
C TRP A 223 -13.27 27.34 17.70
N GLN A 224 -13.52 27.74 16.44
CA GLN A 224 -14.65 27.27 15.66
C GLN A 224 -14.59 25.76 15.40
N SER A 225 -13.40 25.21 15.11
CA SER A 225 -13.21 23.77 14.93
C SER A 225 -13.44 22.99 16.21
N THR A 226 -12.88 23.42 17.35
CA THR A 226 -13.07 22.76 18.64
C THR A 226 -14.55 22.74 19.03
N ARG A 227 -15.25 23.85 18.84
CA ARG A 227 -16.69 23.95 19.16
C ARG A 227 -17.56 23.09 18.23
N LYS A 228 -17.17 22.97 16.96
CA LYS A 228 -17.82 22.05 16.00
C LYS A 228 -17.55 20.59 16.39
N GLN A 229 -16.30 20.24 16.68
CA GLN A 229 -15.88 18.91 17.09
C GLN A 229 -16.56 18.46 18.37
N ALA A 230 -16.57 19.28 19.43
CA ALA A 230 -17.24 18.94 20.69
C ALA A 230 -18.76 18.69 20.51
N LYS A 231 -19.40 19.42 19.58
CA LYS A 231 -20.81 19.21 19.23
C LYS A 231 -21.00 17.93 18.40
N GLU A 232 -20.11 17.64 17.47
CA GLU A 232 -20.14 16.42 16.64
C GLU A 232 -19.82 15.18 17.49
N GLU A 233 -18.81 15.21 18.35
CA GLU A 233 -18.43 14.12 19.26
C GLU A 233 -19.54 13.77 20.26
N LYS A 234 -20.20 14.78 20.85
CA LYS A 234 -21.33 14.53 21.75
C LYS A 234 -22.48 13.83 21.03
N VAL A 235 -22.77 14.23 19.79
CA VAL A 235 -23.82 13.61 18.97
C VAL A 235 -23.40 12.21 18.53
N GLU A 236 -22.15 12.02 18.14
CA GLU A 236 -21.61 10.75 17.65
C GLU A 236 -21.53 9.70 18.76
N ARG A 237 -21.12 10.10 19.97
CA ARG A 237 -21.13 9.20 21.15
C ARG A 237 -22.52 8.68 21.46
N ILE A 238 -23.52 9.57 21.51
CA ILE A 238 -24.92 9.19 21.76
C ILE A 238 -25.46 8.28 20.64
N ARG A 239 -25.02 8.47 19.39
CA ARG A 239 -25.38 7.57 18.26
C ARG A 239 -24.74 6.20 18.41
N ALA A 240 -23.46 6.14 18.71
CA ALA A 240 -22.70 4.89 18.85
C ALA A 240 -23.27 4.02 19.98
N GLU A 241 -23.58 4.61 21.13
CA GLU A 241 -24.21 3.92 22.26
C GLU A 241 -25.58 3.32 21.88
N ARG A 242 -26.45 4.10 21.22
CA ARG A 242 -27.77 3.62 20.78
C ARG A 242 -27.71 2.57 19.69
N LEU A 243 -26.82 2.72 18.71
CA LEU A 243 -26.64 1.73 17.65
C LEU A 243 -26.14 0.41 18.24
N THR A 244 -25.17 0.48 19.15
CA THR A 244 -24.63 -0.69 19.86
C THR A 244 -25.73 -1.41 20.63
N GLN A 245 -26.58 -0.67 21.34
CA GLN A 245 -27.73 -1.24 22.05
C GLN A 245 -28.68 -1.98 21.09
N HIS A 246 -29.09 -1.33 19.99
CA HIS A 246 -29.99 -1.96 19.03
C HIS A 246 -29.38 -3.18 18.32
N LEU A 247 -28.08 -3.15 18.02
CA LEU A 247 -27.39 -4.30 17.43
C LEU A 247 -27.37 -5.48 18.41
N ARG A 248 -27.13 -5.24 19.71
CA ARG A 248 -27.21 -6.29 20.74
C ARG A 248 -28.63 -6.84 20.88
N GLU A 249 -29.66 -5.99 20.87
CA GLU A 249 -31.07 -6.41 20.88
C GLU A 249 -31.45 -7.27 19.66
N LEU A 250 -30.78 -7.06 18.53
CA LEU A 250 -30.95 -7.85 17.30
C LEU A 250 -30.10 -9.13 17.24
N GLY A 251 -29.36 -9.46 18.30
CA GLY A 251 -28.54 -10.67 18.38
C GLY A 251 -27.14 -10.53 17.76
N TRP A 252 -26.68 -9.32 17.46
CA TRP A 252 -25.34 -9.06 16.90
C TRP A 252 -24.28 -8.77 17.96
N GLY A 253 -24.54 -9.05 19.23
CA GLY A 253 -23.65 -8.70 20.34
C GLY A 253 -22.21 -9.20 20.17
N ASP A 254 -22.04 -10.46 19.83
CA ASP A 254 -20.71 -11.07 19.64
C ASP A 254 -19.93 -10.40 18.51
N GLU A 255 -20.60 -10.11 17.38
CA GLU A 255 -19.95 -9.45 16.24
C GLU A 255 -19.56 -8.00 16.57
N VAL A 256 -20.38 -7.32 17.37
CA VAL A 256 -20.07 -5.98 17.90
C VAL A 256 -18.85 -6.01 18.82
N ASP A 257 -18.74 -7.02 19.68
CA ASP A 257 -17.60 -7.17 20.59
C ASP A 257 -16.30 -7.49 19.82
N LEU A 258 -16.37 -8.33 18.78
CA LEU A 258 -15.25 -8.58 17.86
C LEU A 258 -14.81 -7.34 17.06
N MET A 259 -15.75 -6.42 16.76
CA MET A 259 -15.43 -5.16 16.07
C MET A 259 -14.82 -4.10 16.99
N ALA A 260 -14.95 -4.24 18.31
CA ALA A 260 -14.43 -3.28 19.28
C ALA A 260 -12.89 -3.16 19.19
N GLU A 261 -12.21 -4.27 18.86
CA GLU A 261 -10.75 -4.31 18.65
C GLU A 261 -10.28 -3.45 17.46
N ASN A 262 -11.19 -3.12 16.53
CA ASN A 262 -10.91 -2.35 15.31
C ASN A 262 -11.65 -1.00 15.26
N ASP A 263 -11.94 -0.40 16.43
CA ASP A 263 -12.63 0.90 16.58
C ASP A 263 -13.95 0.98 15.79
N TYR A 264 -14.65 -0.15 15.60
CA TYR A 264 -15.88 -0.24 14.81
C TYR A 264 -15.73 0.32 13.37
N ARG A 265 -14.50 0.38 12.81
CA ARG A 265 -14.21 0.94 11.47
C ARG A 265 -15.13 0.42 10.35
N PRO A 266 -15.44 -0.88 10.26
CA PRO A 266 -16.34 -1.39 9.20
C PRO A 266 -17.76 -0.83 9.29
N LEU A 267 -18.25 -0.56 10.50
CA LEU A 267 -19.56 0.03 10.76
C LEU A 267 -19.55 1.56 10.60
N SER A 268 -18.51 2.24 11.07
CA SER A 268 -18.42 3.71 11.08
C SER A 268 -18.30 4.32 9.68
N GLN A 269 -17.84 3.53 8.70
CA GLN A 269 -17.79 3.91 7.29
C GLN A 269 -19.13 3.73 6.56
N ASN A 270 -20.11 3.05 7.16
CA ASN A 270 -21.40 2.80 6.52
C ASN A 270 -22.26 4.07 6.47
N ARG A 271 -22.69 4.46 5.26
CA ARG A 271 -23.54 5.63 5.00
C ARG A 271 -24.87 5.66 5.76
N PHE A 272 -25.45 4.50 6.08
CA PHE A 272 -26.72 4.40 6.81
C PHE A 272 -26.54 4.50 8.32
N VAL A 273 -25.29 4.31 8.80
CA VAL A 273 -24.88 4.57 10.19
C VAL A 273 -24.51 6.06 10.36
N ARG A 274 -23.89 6.69 9.36
CA ARG A 274 -23.53 8.13 9.33
C ARG A 274 -24.71 9.08 9.05
N LEU A 275 -25.88 8.87 9.66
CA LEU A 275 -27.01 9.79 9.54
C LEU A 275 -26.76 11.10 10.31
N THR A 276 -26.93 12.25 9.67
CA THR A 276 -26.66 13.58 10.25
C THR A 276 -27.62 14.02 11.38
N THR A 277 -28.69 13.25 11.65
CA THR A 277 -29.66 13.50 12.73
C THR A 277 -29.59 12.42 13.80
N ALA A 278 -29.90 12.75 15.05
CA ALA A 278 -30.04 11.75 16.12
C ALA A 278 -31.16 10.76 15.74
N TRP A 279 -30.92 9.47 15.94
CA TRP A 279 -31.91 8.44 15.64
C TRP A 279 -33.16 8.64 16.50
N ASN A 280 -34.30 8.86 15.84
CA ASN A 280 -35.64 8.71 16.42
C ASN A 280 -36.26 7.39 15.93
N ASP A 281 -37.26 6.87 16.63
CA ASP A 281 -37.84 5.54 16.35
C ASP A 281 -38.27 5.37 14.88
N LYS A 282 -38.79 6.44 14.26
CA LYS A 282 -39.19 6.45 12.85
C LYS A 282 -38.00 6.34 11.89
N SER A 283 -36.87 6.96 12.21
CA SER A 283 -35.63 6.83 11.44
C SER A 283 -34.96 5.47 11.61
N TRP A 284 -35.09 4.85 12.80
CA TRP A 284 -34.59 3.49 13.04
C TRP A 284 -35.28 2.46 12.16
N VAL A 285 -36.61 2.51 12.06
CA VAL A 285 -37.38 1.60 11.21
C VAL A 285 -36.91 1.61 9.76
N LYS A 286 -36.54 2.78 9.21
CA LYS A 286 -36.07 2.90 7.82
C LYS A 286 -34.65 2.40 7.62
N ALA A 287 -33.77 2.59 8.59
CA ALA A 287 -32.35 2.24 8.43
C ALA A 287 -32.01 0.83 8.95
N LYS A 288 -32.86 0.22 9.78
CA LYS A 288 -32.70 -1.16 10.30
C LYS A 288 -32.37 -2.20 9.22
N PRO A 289 -33.05 -2.27 8.06
CA PRO A 289 -32.72 -3.28 7.02
C PRO A 289 -31.31 -3.11 6.46
N HIS A 290 -30.86 -1.87 6.26
CA HIS A 290 -29.54 -1.57 5.74
C HIS A 290 -28.44 -1.85 6.77
N VAL A 291 -28.71 -1.59 8.05
CA VAL A 291 -27.79 -1.93 9.15
C VAL A 291 -27.63 -3.45 9.25
N ILE A 292 -28.71 -4.23 9.16
CA ILE A 292 -28.64 -5.71 9.16
C ILE A 292 -27.83 -6.21 7.96
N GLN A 293 -28.09 -5.71 6.75
CA GLN A 293 -27.32 -6.07 5.56
C GLN A 293 -25.83 -5.76 5.70
N ALA A 294 -25.50 -4.63 6.33
CA ALA A 294 -24.12 -4.26 6.62
C ALA A 294 -23.47 -5.24 7.60
N MET A 295 -24.16 -5.58 8.70
CA MET A 295 -23.69 -6.55 9.68
C MET A 295 -23.46 -7.94 9.09
N GLU A 296 -24.35 -8.40 8.21
CA GLU A 296 -24.18 -9.66 7.47
C GLU A 296 -22.94 -9.64 6.57
N SER A 297 -22.68 -8.51 5.91
CA SER A 297 -21.45 -8.34 5.11
C SER A 297 -20.20 -8.38 5.98
N ILE A 298 -20.21 -7.62 7.08
CA ILE A 298 -19.08 -7.56 8.01
C ILE A 298 -18.77 -8.95 8.57
N LYS A 299 -19.80 -9.68 9.02
CA LYS A 299 -19.64 -11.05 9.52
C LYS A 299 -19.09 -11.98 8.44
N ARG A 300 -19.58 -11.88 7.20
CA ARG A 300 -19.07 -12.68 6.07
C ARG A 300 -17.60 -12.40 5.78
N ASP A 301 -17.21 -11.14 5.76
CA ASP A 301 -15.84 -10.71 5.47
C ASP A 301 -14.89 -11.13 6.60
N ARG A 302 -15.34 -11.01 7.86
CA ARG A 302 -14.59 -11.52 9.03
C ARG A 302 -14.40 -13.03 8.96
N LEU A 303 -15.46 -13.80 8.71
CA LEU A 303 -15.38 -15.27 8.61
C LEU A 303 -14.46 -15.70 7.46
N ARG A 304 -14.54 -15.02 6.30
CA ARG A 304 -13.61 -15.25 5.18
C ARG A 304 -12.16 -14.97 5.60
N SER A 305 -11.91 -13.84 6.25
CA SER A 305 -10.57 -13.45 6.69
C SER A 305 -10.01 -14.44 7.73
N TYR A 306 -10.85 -14.88 8.67
CA TYR A 306 -10.49 -15.90 9.66
C TYR A 306 -10.15 -17.23 9.00
N HIS A 307 -11.00 -17.71 8.09
CA HIS A 307 -10.75 -18.93 7.30
C HIS A 307 -9.41 -18.84 6.54
N GLN A 308 -9.17 -17.72 5.84
CA GLN A 308 -7.90 -17.48 5.14
C GLN A 308 -6.69 -17.52 6.08
N GLN A 309 -6.79 -16.91 7.27
CA GLN A 309 -5.73 -16.95 8.27
C GLN A 309 -5.45 -18.37 8.78
N VAL A 310 -6.49 -19.15 9.07
CA VAL A 310 -6.36 -20.57 9.49
C VAL A 310 -5.67 -21.37 8.39
N MET A 311 -6.09 -21.23 7.14
CA MET A 311 -5.51 -21.93 5.99
C MET A 311 -4.04 -21.55 5.76
N LEU A 312 -3.70 -20.26 5.82
CA LEU A 312 -2.30 -19.80 5.74
C LEU A 312 -1.46 -20.33 6.91
N GLY A 313 -2.05 -20.50 8.10
CA GLY A 313 -1.42 -21.18 9.23
C GLY A 313 -1.09 -22.64 8.89
N ARG A 314 -2.07 -23.38 8.38
CA ARG A 314 -1.92 -24.80 8.01
C ARG A 314 -0.90 -25.02 6.88
N LEU A 315 -0.89 -24.16 5.86
CA LEU A 315 0.08 -24.23 4.76
C LEU A 315 1.51 -23.99 5.25
N ARG A 316 1.72 -23.10 6.21
CA ARG A 316 3.04 -22.89 6.84
C ARG A 316 3.51 -24.14 7.61
N ILE A 317 2.59 -24.84 8.27
CA ILE A 317 2.90 -26.11 8.93
C ILE A 317 3.23 -27.20 7.89
N LEU A 318 2.49 -27.25 6.78
CA LEU A 318 2.78 -28.16 5.68
C LEU A 318 4.15 -27.88 5.03
N ASP A 319 4.56 -26.62 4.89
CA ASP A 319 5.90 -26.27 4.41
C ASP A 319 6.98 -26.90 5.29
N LEU A 320 6.81 -26.87 6.61
CA LEU A 320 7.72 -27.53 7.55
C LEU A 320 7.71 -29.05 7.38
N ALA A 321 6.54 -29.68 7.29
CA ALA A 321 6.43 -31.13 7.05
C ALA A 321 7.03 -31.56 5.70
N THR A 322 6.90 -30.71 4.68
CA THR A 322 7.44 -30.93 3.33
C THR A 322 8.96 -31.07 3.34
N LEU A 323 9.64 -30.29 4.17
CA LEU A 323 11.09 -30.40 4.36
C LEU A 323 11.47 -31.75 4.98
N SER A 324 10.68 -32.23 5.94
CA SER A 324 10.89 -33.55 6.55
C SER A 324 10.73 -34.68 5.54
N TYR A 325 9.70 -34.65 4.69
CA TYR A 325 9.54 -35.63 3.61
C TYR A 325 10.71 -35.60 2.64
N ARG A 326 11.16 -34.39 2.26
CA ARG A 326 12.26 -34.20 1.31
C ARG A 326 13.58 -34.76 1.82
N ARG A 327 13.86 -34.64 3.12
CA ARG A 327 15.08 -35.15 3.76
C ARG A 327 15.10 -36.67 3.91
N HIS A 328 13.98 -37.35 3.64
CA HIS A 328 13.95 -38.81 3.74
C HIS A 328 14.97 -39.45 2.78
N PRO A 329 15.74 -40.47 3.21
CA PRO A 329 16.78 -41.09 2.39
C PRO A 329 16.30 -41.55 1.01
N GLU A 330 15.06 -42.03 0.90
CA GLU A 330 14.48 -42.51 -0.37
C GLU A 330 14.24 -41.40 -1.41
N LEU A 331 14.07 -40.15 -0.97
CA LEU A 331 13.73 -39.00 -1.81
C LEU A 331 14.88 -37.98 -1.92
N ARG A 332 15.92 -38.14 -1.10
CA ARG A 332 17.12 -37.31 -1.10
C ARG A 332 17.76 -37.24 -2.49
N GLY A 333 18.04 -36.02 -2.96
CA GLY A 333 18.67 -35.77 -4.25
C GLY A 333 17.79 -36.00 -5.49
N LYS A 334 16.53 -36.44 -5.33
CA LYS A 334 15.61 -36.68 -6.44
C LYS A 334 14.70 -35.47 -6.69
N LEU A 335 14.08 -35.43 -7.87
CA LEU A 335 13.06 -34.42 -8.19
C LEU A 335 11.93 -34.48 -7.16
N PHE A 336 11.66 -33.35 -6.51
CA PHE A 336 10.70 -33.25 -5.43
C PHE A 336 9.67 -32.12 -5.70
N PRO A 337 8.36 -32.37 -5.51
CA PRO A 337 7.34 -31.38 -5.78
C PRO A 337 7.39 -30.20 -4.80
N HIS A 338 7.00 -29.02 -5.27
CA HIS A 338 6.82 -27.86 -4.41
C HIS A 338 5.68 -28.11 -3.41
N THR A 339 5.72 -27.49 -2.22
CA THR A 339 4.68 -27.65 -1.18
C THR A 339 3.27 -27.45 -1.71
N ARG A 340 3.08 -26.49 -2.63
CA ARG A 340 1.78 -26.23 -3.28
C ARG A 340 1.22 -27.45 -4.03
N VAL A 341 2.08 -28.24 -4.66
CA VAL A 341 1.68 -29.49 -5.33
C VAL A 341 1.36 -30.56 -4.29
N ILE A 342 2.17 -30.68 -3.23
CA ILE A 342 1.91 -31.63 -2.13
C ILE A 342 0.57 -31.33 -1.46
N ALA A 343 0.23 -30.06 -1.29
CA ALA A 343 -1.04 -29.64 -0.74
C ALA A 343 -2.27 -30.02 -1.58
N SER A 344 -2.07 -30.32 -2.88
CA SER A 344 -3.12 -30.84 -3.76
C SER A 344 -3.34 -32.35 -3.62
N PHE A 345 -2.45 -33.07 -2.93
CA PHE A 345 -2.60 -34.50 -2.72
C PHE A 345 -3.83 -34.78 -1.85
N PRO A 346 -4.68 -35.76 -2.21
CA PRO A 346 -5.94 -36.02 -1.50
C PRO A 346 -5.75 -36.25 0.01
N GLU A 347 -4.72 -36.98 0.40
CA GLU A 347 -4.38 -37.27 1.80
C GLU A 347 -3.95 -36.02 2.58
N ILE A 348 -3.30 -35.05 1.93
CA ILE A 348 -2.91 -33.78 2.56
C ILE A 348 -4.12 -32.84 2.64
N ARG A 349 -5.00 -32.84 1.61
CA ARG A 349 -6.25 -32.08 1.61
C ARG A 349 -7.16 -32.44 2.77
N GLN A 350 -7.25 -33.72 3.13
CA GLN A 350 -8.02 -34.17 4.29
C GLN A 350 -7.55 -33.52 5.62
N ILE A 351 -6.30 -33.09 5.71
CA ILE A 351 -5.77 -32.37 6.87
C ILE A 351 -5.99 -30.85 6.72
N ILE A 352 -5.69 -30.29 5.55
CA ILE A 352 -5.82 -28.84 5.30
C ILE A 352 -7.27 -28.40 5.41
N ASP A 353 -8.21 -29.16 4.84
CA ASP A 353 -9.62 -28.78 4.72
C ASP A 353 -10.45 -29.15 5.96
N LYS A 354 -9.81 -29.53 7.08
CA LYS A 354 -10.50 -29.73 8.37
C LYS A 354 -11.30 -28.46 8.76
N PRO A 355 -12.39 -28.55 9.53
CA PRO A 355 -13.07 -27.37 10.07
C PRO A 355 -12.13 -26.37 10.77
N ASP A 356 -12.42 -25.07 10.66
CA ASP A 356 -11.52 -23.98 11.10
C ASP A 356 -11.26 -23.95 12.63
N ASP A 357 -12.13 -24.59 13.41
CA ASP A 357 -12.02 -24.74 14.86
C ASP A 357 -11.06 -25.87 15.28
N ILE A 358 -10.63 -26.71 14.34
CA ILE A 358 -9.68 -27.80 14.61
C ILE A 358 -8.24 -27.31 14.45
N SER A 359 -7.45 -27.43 15.51
CA SER A 359 -6.00 -27.21 15.46
C SER A 359 -5.31 -28.33 14.67
N VAL A 360 -4.49 -27.96 13.70
CA VAL A 360 -3.64 -28.88 12.92
C VAL A 360 -2.20 -28.68 13.36
N THR A 361 -1.47 -29.76 13.57
CA THR A 361 -0.05 -29.74 13.97
C THR A 361 0.84 -30.33 12.87
N ILE A 362 2.16 -30.24 13.06
CA ILE A 362 3.11 -30.86 12.14
C ILE A 362 3.00 -32.40 12.15
N ASP A 363 2.67 -32.98 13.31
CA ASP A 363 2.56 -34.44 13.47
C ASP A 363 1.40 -35.03 12.67
N ASP A 364 0.30 -34.27 12.52
CA ASP A 364 -0.81 -34.66 11.63
C ASP A 364 -0.32 -34.94 10.21
N PHE A 365 0.56 -34.07 9.70
CA PHE A 365 1.15 -34.24 8.37
C PHE A 365 2.17 -35.39 8.40
N LEU A 366 3.13 -35.38 9.33
CA LEU A 366 4.19 -36.39 9.37
C LEU A 366 3.67 -37.83 9.51
N ALA A 367 2.49 -38.04 10.09
CA ALA A 367 1.82 -39.34 10.10
C ALA A 367 1.56 -39.90 8.69
N LEU A 368 1.47 -39.06 7.66
CA LEU A 368 1.26 -39.43 6.26
C LEU A 368 2.55 -39.63 5.45
N THR A 369 3.73 -39.58 6.08
CA THR A 369 5.05 -39.64 5.41
C THR A 369 5.12 -40.71 4.31
N GLN A 370 4.77 -41.96 4.62
CA GLN A 370 4.85 -43.07 3.66
C GLN A 370 3.88 -42.90 2.47
N THR A 371 2.67 -42.41 2.72
CA THR A 371 1.66 -42.16 1.69
C THR A 371 2.13 -41.02 0.78
N VAL A 372 2.61 -39.93 1.36
CA VAL A 372 3.15 -38.80 0.60
C VAL A 372 4.34 -39.22 -0.25
N HIS A 373 5.23 -40.07 0.24
CA HIS A 373 6.35 -40.56 -0.57
C HIS A 373 5.90 -41.33 -1.81
N LYS A 374 4.85 -42.15 -1.70
CA LYS A 374 4.23 -42.84 -2.85
C LYS A 374 3.63 -41.83 -3.82
N SER A 375 2.85 -40.86 -3.33
CA SER A 375 2.28 -39.79 -4.15
C SER A 375 3.34 -38.94 -4.85
N VAL A 376 4.48 -38.69 -4.20
CA VAL A 376 5.63 -38.00 -4.80
C VAL A 376 6.27 -38.84 -5.92
N ALA A 377 6.38 -40.16 -5.74
CA ALA A 377 6.87 -41.06 -6.78
C ALA A 377 5.91 -41.08 -7.99
N ASP A 378 4.62 -41.29 -7.76
CA ASP A 378 3.59 -41.29 -8.81
C ASP A 378 3.55 -39.95 -9.55
N TRP A 379 3.68 -38.84 -8.82
CA TRP A 379 3.76 -37.50 -9.41
C TRP A 379 4.99 -37.36 -10.31
N ARG A 380 6.15 -37.89 -9.88
CA ARG A 380 7.38 -37.85 -10.68
C ARG A 380 7.21 -38.66 -11.97
N ASP A 381 6.65 -39.85 -11.88
CA ASP A 381 6.46 -40.75 -13.01
C ASP A 381 5.48 -40.15 -14.03
N LYS A 382 4.35 -39.59 -13.56
CA LYS A 382 3.42 -38.82 -14.40
C LYS A 382 4.10 -37.65 -15.08
N ARG A 383 5.01 -36.98 -14.38
CA ARG A 383 5.74 -35.83 -14.93
C ARG A 383 6.72 -36.26 -16.00
N ILE A 384 7.51 -37.32 -15.78
CA ILE A 384 8.42 -37.88 -16.78
C ILE A 384 7.63 -38.32 -18.02
N SER A 385 6.52 -39.04 -17.81
CA SER A 385 5.63 -39.48 -18.89
C SER A 385 5.10 -38.30 -19.72
N PHE A 386 4.70 -37.21 -19.08
CA PHE A 386 4.27 -36.00 -19.79
C PHE A 386 5.35 -35.44 -20.72
N PHE A 387 6.62 -35.37 -20.28
CA PHE A 387 7.71 -34.88 -21.13
C PHE A 387 7.99 -35.84 -22.29
N ALA A 388 7.95 -37.15 -22.04
CA ALA A 388 8.07 -38.16 -23.10
C ALA A 388 6.95 -38.01 -24.15
N ASP A 389 5.71 -37.77 -23.72
CA ASP A 389 4.57 -37.53 -24.61
C ASP A 389 4.72 -36.25 -25.43
N CYS A 390 5.31 -35.18 -24.87
CA CYS A 390 5.60 -33.97 -25.63
C CYS A 390 6.55 -34.24 -26.80
N VAL A 391 7.57 -35.09 -26.61
CA VAL A 391 8.47 -35.49 -27.69
C VAL A 391 7.72 -36.34 -28.73
N ARG A 392 6.94 -37.34 -28.29
CA ARG A 392 6.15 -38.21 -29.19
C ARG A 392 5.13 -37.46 -30.04
N ARG A 393 4.57 -36.35 -29.55
CA ARG A 393 3.63 -35.52 -30.34
C ARG A 393 4.28 -34.82 -31.52
N GLN A 394 5.58 -34.55 -31.45
CA GLN A 394 6.32 -33.88 -32.52
C GLN A 394 7.09 -34.85 -33.41
N PHE A 395 7.42 -36.04 -32.90
CA PHE A 395 8.26 -37.00 -33.59
C PHE A 395 7.77 -38.44 -33.38
N ASP A 396 7.67 -39.20 -34.46
CA ASP A 396 7.20 -40.58 -34.44
C ASP A 396 8.29 -41.51 -33.88
N ILE A 397 8.12 -41.89 -32.61
CA ILE A 397 9.03 -42.76 -31.84
C ILE A 397 8.29 -44.05 -31.48
N PRO A 398 8.85 -45.23 -31.79
CA PRO A 398 8.28 -46.52 -31.41
C PRO A 398 7.95 -46.61 -29.91
N GLU A 399 6.82 -47.24 -29.55
CA GLU A 399 6.34 -47.32 -28.17
C GLU A 399 7.34 -48.00 -27.20
N ASN A 400 8.18 -48.90 -27.71
CA ASN A 400 9.18 -49.64 -26.95
C ASN A 400 10.46 -48.84 -26.66
N ILE A 401 10.59 -47.63 -27.20
CA ILE A 401 11.74 -46.75 -26.98
C ILE A 401 11.30 -45.61 -26.06
N ASP A 402 12.10 -45.32 -25.02
CA ASP A 402 11.91 -44.13 -24.20
C ASP A 402 12.41 -42.90 -24.96
N PRO A 403 11.53 -41.95 -25.34
CA PRO A 403 11.92 -40.72 -26.04
C PRO A 403 12.97 -39.92 -25.29
N LEU A 404 12.94 -39.97 -23.95
CA LEU A 404 13.85 -39.22 -23.09
C LEU A 404 15.23 -39.89 -22.95
N GLN A 405 15.48 -41.02 -23.61
CA GLN A 405 16.82 -41.59 -23.78
C GLN A 405 17.47 -41.18 -25.11
N LEU A 406 16.66 -40.69 -26.06
CA LEU A 406 17.16 -40.18 -27.34
C LEU A 406 17.70 -38.76 -27.18
N ALA A 407 18.67 -38.39 -28.03
CA ALA A 407 19.22 -37.03 -28.03
C ALA A 407 18.12 -35.97 -28.27
N ILE A 408 17.18 -36.24 -29.17
CA ILE A 408 16.04 -35.36 -29.47
C ILE A 408 15.09 -35.11 -28.29
N GLY A 409 15.10 -35.99 -27.29
CA GLY A 409 14.23 -35.90 -26.12
C GLY A 409 14.82 -35.13 -24.95
N GLN A 410 16.03 -34.55 -25.08
CA GLN A 410 16.71 -33.90 -23.96
C GLN A 410 16.35 -32.43 -23.76
N PHE A 411 15.87 -31.74 -24.80
CA PHE A 411 15.76 -30.27 -24.78
C PHE A 411 14.35 -29.78 -25.02
N PHE A 412 13.96 -28.80 -24.21
CA PHE A 412 12.62 -28.25 -24.14
C PHE A 412 12.69 -26.72 -24.05
N GLN A 413 11.62 -26.05 -24.46
CA GLN A 413 11.47 -24.61 -24.27
C GLN A 413 10.26 -24.33 -23.38
N CYS A 414 10.43 -23.49 -22.37
CA CYS A 414 9.30 -23.05 -21.54
C CYS A 414 8.55 -21.90 -22.22
N ASN A 415 7.27 -22.07 -22.54
CA ASN A 415 6.44 -21.05 -23.18
C ASN A 415 6.11 -19.86 -22.25
N ARG A 416 6.43 -19.96 -20.94
CA ARG A 416 6.20 -18.86 -19.98
C ARG A 416 7.39 -17.91 -19.90
N CYS A 417 8.60 -18.44 -19.70
CA CYS A 417 9.81 -17.61 -19.59
C CYS A 417 10.68 -17.61 -20.84
N GLN A 418 10.28 -18.37 -21.86
CA GLN A 418 10.95 -18.54 -23.15
C GLN A 418 12.36 -19.18 -23.08
N ARG A 419 12.77 -19.66 -21.89
CA ARG A 419 14.08 -20.30 -21.68
C ARG A 419 14.14 -21.70 -22.28
N ALA A 420 15.30 -22.05 -22.83
CA ALA A 420 15.70 -23.42 -23.12
C ALA A 420 15.94 -24.18 -21.80
N LEU A 421 15.57 -25.46 -21.78
CA LEU A 421 15.62 -26.36 -20.62
C LEU A 421 16.13 -27.73 -21.06
N ALA A 422 17.25 -28.19 -20.49
CA ALA A 422 17.76 -29.54 -20.72
C ALA A 422 17.21 -30.49 -19.65
N LEU A 423 17.13 -31.80 -19.90
CA LEU A 423 16.88 -32.78 -18.83
C LEU A 423 18.13 -32.98 -17.96
N PRO A 424 17.97 -33.32 -16.66
CA PRO A 424 16.71 -33.41 -15.91
C PRO A 424 16.13 -32.05 -15.50
N TYR A 425 16.77 -30.92 -15.89
CA TYR A 425 16.40 -29.58 -15.46
C TYR A 425 15.00 -29.13 -15.88
N ALA A 426 14.56 -29.58 -17.05
CA ALA A 426 13.22 -29.34 -17.54
C ALA A 426 12.14 -29.91 -16.61
N LEU A 427 12.42 -30.98 -15.84
CA LEU A 427 11.44 -31.57 -14.91
C LEU A 427 11.20 -30.69 -13.67
N GLY A 428 12.17 -29.86 -13.28
CA GLY A 428 12.14 -29.08 -12.04
C GLY A 428 11.69 -27.63 -12.17
N HIS A 429 11.52 -27.14 -13.41
CA HIS A 429 11.61 -25.71 -13.74
C HIS A 429 10.63 -24.80 -12.96
N TYR A 430 11.13 -23.63 -12.57
CA TYR A 430 10.47 -22.74 -11.60
C TYR A 430 9.16 -22.12 -12.12
N CYS A 431 9.00 -21.92 -13.44
CA CYS A 431 7.75 -21.40 -14.01
C CYS A 431 6.56 -22.32 -13.78
N TYR A 432 6.81 -23.57 -13.39
CA TYR A 432 5.77 -24.51 -12.97
C TYR A 432 5.41 -24.38 -11.48
N ARG A 433 6.06 -23.48 -10.74
CA ARG A 433 5.88 -23.26 -9.29
C ARG A 433 5.23 -21.91 -8.99
N THR A 434 5.47 -20.91 -9.83
CA THR A 434 5.03 -19.52 -9.63
C THR A 434 3.88 -19.11 -10.55
N LEU A 435 2.80 -18.61 -9.95
CA LEU A 435 1.85 -17.70 -10.60
C LEU A 435 2.27 -16.29 -10.18
N LYS A 436 2.51 -15.41 -11.15
CA LYS A 436 3.17 -14.12 -10.89
C LYS A 436 2.28 -13.10 -10.16
N ASP A 437 0.98 -13.34 -10.03
CA ASP A 437 0.03 -12.24 -9.74
C ASP A 437 -0.88 -12.37 -8.52
N HIS A 438 -0.92 -13.49 -7.79
CA HIS A 438 -1.88 -13.65 -6.67
C HIS A 438 -1.27 -14.38 -5.48
N LEU A 439 -0.72 -13.64 -4.52
CA LEU A 439 -0.25 -14.18 -3.23
C LEU A 439 -1.37 -14.27 -2.18
N ASP A 440 -2.53 -13.66 -2.42
CA ASP A 440 -3.55 -13.44 -1.38
C ASP A 440 -4.82 -14.29 -1.53
N ASP A 441 -4.99 -15.08 -2.60
CA ASP A 441 -6.22 -15.85 -2.82
C ASP A 441 -6.04 -17.36 -2.60
N TYR A 442 -6.51 -17.83 -1.43
CA TYR A 442 -6.74 -19.25 -1.13
C TYR A 442 -7.74 -19.90 -2.10
N ASP A 443 -8.67 -19.13 -2.68
CA ASP A 443 -9.68 -19.63 -3.62
C ASP A 443 -9.05 -20.23 -4.90
N LEU A 444 -7.87 -19.74 -5.31
CA LEU A 444 -7.08 -20.32 -6.40
C LEU A 444 -6.38 -21.63 -6.00
N PHE A 445 -6.11 -21.80 -4.70
CA PHE A 445 -5.50 -23.00 -4.16
C PHE A 445 -6.51 -24.15 -4.11
N ALA A 446 -7.77 -23.85 -3.74
CA ALA A 446 -8.89 -24.79 -3.63
C ALA A 446 -9.28 -25.46 -4.95
N ASP A 447 -9.01 -24.81 -6.09
CA ASP A 447 -9.35 -25.36 -7.40
C ASP A 447 -8.34 -26.44 -7.83
N SER A 448 -8.72 -27.71 -7.63
CA SER A 448 -7.92 -28.88 -8.04
C SER A 448 -7.61 -28.87 -9.54
N ALA A 449 -8.45 -28.22 -10.34
CA ALA A 449 -8.23 -28.04 -11.78
C ALA A 449 -7.06 -27.08 -12.06
N TYR A 450 -6.74 -26.13 -11.16
CA TYR A 450 -5.68 -25.14 -11.39
C TYR A 450 -4.28 -25.70 -11.10
N CYS A 451 -4.13 -26.53 -10.06
CA CYS A 451 -2.89 -27.28 -9.79
C CYS A 451 -2.64 -28.40 -10.83
N ALA A 452 -3.70 -29.01 -11.37
CA ALA A 452 -3.62 -29.94 -12.49
C ALA A 452 -3.33 -29.23 -13.83
N ASN A 453 -3.83 -28.00 -14.01
CA ASN A 453 -3.58 -27.13 -15.17
C ASN A 453 -2.30 -26.28 -15.05
N LEU A 454 -1.35 -26.73 -14.23
CA LEU A 454 0.07 -26.65 -14.64
C LEU A 454 0.30 -27.55 -15.86
N THR A 455 -0.52 -27.38 -16.92
CA THR A 455 -0.15 -27.73 -18.28
C THR A 455 1.17 -27.03 -18.47
N LEU A 456 2.23 -27.83 -18.39
CA LEU A 456 3.59 -27.41 -18.59
C LEU A 456 3.58 -26.88 -20.02
N ALA A 457 3.42 -25.56 -20.16
CA ALA A 457 3.45 -24.89 -21.44
C ALA A 457 4.90 -24.95 -21.87
N VAL A 458 5.24 -26.11 -22.43
CA VAL A 458 6.57 -26.56 -22.72
C VAL A 458 6.49 -27.23 -24.07
N GLU A 459 7.42 -26.85 -24.92
CA GLU A 459 7.55 -27.41 -26.24
C GLU A 459 8.84 -28.23 -26.28
N ALA A 460 8.76 -29.47 -26.78
CA ALA A 460 9.97 -30.19 -27.13
C ALA A 460 10.64 -29.46 -28.30
N ARG A 461 11.97 -29.35 -28.30
CA ARG A 461 12.71 -28.65 -29.36
C ARG A 461 13.43 -29.65 -30.25
N VAL A 462 12.63 -30.57 -30.81
CA VAL A 462 13.12 -31.64 -31.69
C VAL A 462 13.79 -31.06 -32.93
N ASP A 463 13.28 -29.94 -33.44
CA ASP A 463 13.83 -29.19 -34.58
C ASP A 463 15.30 -28.79 -34.37
N ALA A 464 15.60 -28.22 -33.20
CA ALA A 464 16.92 -27.75 -32.85
C ALA A 464 17.94 -28.90 -32.80
N ILE A 465 17.56 -30.02 -32.17
CA ILE A 465 18.45 -31.18 -32.03
C ILE A 465 18.60 -31.94 -33.34
N ASN A 466 17.53 -32.04 -34.13
CA ASN A 466 17.58 -32.69 -35.43
C ASN A 466 18.64 -32.03 -36.34
N SER A 467 18.78 -30.70 -36.28
CA SER A 467 19.81 -29.99 -37.05
C SER A 467 21.25 -30.39 -36.67
N LEU A 468 21.50 -30.68 -35.40
CA LEU A 468 22.81 -31.14 -34.90
C LEU A 468 23.07 -32.60 -35.30
N LEU A 469 22.06 -33.46 -35.17
CA LEU A 469 22.15 -34.86 -35.56
C LEU A 469 22.41 -35.01 -37.07
N GLU A 470 21.70 -34.23 -37.90
CA GLU A 470 21.94 -34.16 -39.34
C GLU A 470 23.36 -33.68 -39.67
N ALA A 471 23.87 -32.67 -38.96
CA ALA A 471 25.24 -32.18 -39.14
C ALA A 471 26.30 -33.25 -38.78
N CYS A 472 25.97 -34.16 -37.86
CA CYS A 472 26.80 -35.30 -37.48
C CYS A 472 26.57 -36.56 -38.34
N ASN A 473 25.67 -36.51 -39.33
CA ASN A 473 25.20 -37.68 -40.10
C ASN A 473 24.66 -38.81 -39.20
N ARG A 474 23.91 -38.46 -38.16
CA ARG A 474 23.29 -39.39 -37.20
C ARG A 474 21.78 -39.48 -37.41
N ASP A 475 21.22 -40.64 -37.11
CA ASP A 475 19.77 -40.88 -37.26
C ASP A 475 19.01 -40.44 -36.00
N THR A 476 18.11 -39.48 -36.20
CA THR A 476 17.22 -38.87 -35.22
C THR A 476 16.38 -39.86 -34.44
N ARG A 477 16.03 -41.02 -35.04
CA ARG A 477 15.16 -42.03 -34.41
C ARG A 477 15.88 -42.96 -33.44
N THR A 478 17.19 -43.07 -33.54
CA THR A 478 17.96 -44.12 -32.87
C THR A 478 19.12 -43.59 -32.04
N THR A 479 19.59 -42.37 -32.33
CA THR A 479 20.73 -41.78 -31.64
C THR A 479 20.37 -41.39 -30.20
N THR A 480 21.06 -41.99 -29.24
CA THR A 480 20.90 -41.73 -27.82
C THR A 480 21.75 -40.53 -27.36
N VAL A 481 21.49 -40.06 -26.15
CA VAL A 481 22.34 -39.06 -25.48
C VAL A 481 23.78 -39.56 -25.40
N GLN A 482 23.97 -40.81 -24.97
CA GLN A 482 25.29 -41.41 -24.83
C GLN A 482 26.01 -41.52 -26.18
N ASP A 483 25.32 -41.85 -27.26
CA ASP A 483 25.92 -41.89 -28.59
C ASP A 483 26.47 -40.51 -29.02
N MET A 484 25.82 -39.42 -28.61
CA MET A 484 26.29 -38.06 -28.88
C MET A 484 27.44 -37.64 -27.95
N ASP A 485 27.42 -38.07 -26.69
CA ASP A 485 28.52 -37.87 -25.75
C ASP A 485 29.80 -38.59 -26.22
N ASP A 486 29.67 -39.85 -26.66
CA ASP A 486 30.80 -40.69 -27.08
C ASP A 486 31.45 -40.23 -28.39
N LEU A 487 30.74 -39.43 -29.18
CA LEU A 487 31.26 -38.85 -30.42
C LEU A 487 32.36 -37.82 -30.18
N ASP A 488 32.37 -37.18 -29.01
CA ASP A 488 33.31 -36.14 -28.60
C ASP A 488 33.56 -35.11 -29.70
N LEU A 489 32.46 -34.49 -30.15
CA LEU A 489 32.44 -33.46 -31.19
C LEU A 489 32.24 -32.08 -30.57
N ARG A 490 32.72 -31.07 -31.27
CA ARG A 490 32.47 -29.65 -31.00
C ARG A 490 31.80 -28.98 -32.17
N PHE A 491 30.98 -28.01 -31.85
CA PHE A 491 30.07 -27.32 -32.76
C PHE A 491 30.37 -25.83 -32.76
N THR A 492 30.32 -25.26 -33.95
CA THR A 492 30.42 -23.82 -34.16
C THR A 492 29.25 -23.36 -35.00
N CYS A 493 28.50 -22.38 -34.51
CA CYS A 493 27.37 -21.80 -35.24
C CYS A 493 27.88 -20.82 -36.31
N ARG A 494 27.68 -21.13 -37.59
CA ARG A 494 28.08 -20.26 -38.72
C ARG A 494 27.30 -18.95 -38.76
N LEU A 495 26.02 -18.98 -38.37
CA LEU A 495 25.14 -17.80 -38.43
C LEU A 495 25.50 -16.74 -37.38
N CYS A 496 26.03 -17.15 -36.22
CA CYS A 496 26.45 -16.23 -35.16
C CYS A 496 27.92 -15.83 -35.25
N ASN A 497 28.78 -16.70 -35.76
CA ASN A 497 30.23 -16.44 -35.81
C ASN A 497 30.68 -15.57 -36.99
N ASP A 498 29.79 -15.19 -37.92
CA ASP A 498 30.13 -14.24 -39.01
C ASP A 498 30.48 -12.83 -38.49
N PHE A 499 30.14 -12.48 -37.24
CA PHE A 499 30.50 -11.19 -36.62
C PHE A 499 31.87 -11.18 -35.92
N LEU A 500 32.46 -12.35 -35.64
CA LEU A 500 33.72 -12.49 -34.89
C LEU A 500 34.82 -12.96 -35.84
N VAL A 501 35.44 -12.02 -36.57
CA VAL A 501 36.47 -12.33 -37.58
C VAL A 501 37.71 -13.04 -37.01
N LEU A 502 37.96 -12.90 -35.69
CA LEU A 502 39.16 -13.39 -35.00
C LEU A 502 38.90 -14.53 -34.01
N PHE A 503 37.64 -14.84 -33.67
CA PHE A 503 37.29 -15.90 -32.71
C PHE A 503 36.05 -16.65 -33.15
N LYS A 504 36.04 -17.98 -32.98
CA LYS A 504 34.80 -18.76 -33.10
C LYS A 504 34.49 -19.43 -31.78
N GLU A 505 33.23 -19.36 -31.34
CA GLU A 505 32.76 -20.12 -30.18
C GLU A 505 32.73 -21.62 -30.53
N LEU A 506 33.38 -22.43 -29.68
CA LEU A 506 33.32 -23.88 -29.69
C LEU A 506 32.41 -24.33 -28.57
N MET A 507 31.37 -25.07 -28.93
CA MET A 507 30.37 -25.61 -28.02
C MET A 507 30.43 -27.13 -28.05
N ASP A 508 30.24 -27.78 -26.91
CA ASP A 508 29.82 -29.18 -26.92
C ASP A 508 28.40 -29.33 -27.50
N TRP A 509 27.93 -30.57 -27.69
CA TRP A 509 26.62 -30.78 -28.31
C TRP A 509 25.44 -30.34 -27.42
N HIS A 510 25.61 -30.32 -26.09
CA HIS A 510 24.58 -29.84 -25.16
C HIS A 510 24.47 -28.31 -25.22
N GLU A 511 25.59 -27.62 -25.26
CA GLU A 511 25.69 -26.17 -25.42
C GLU A 511 25.16 -25.74 -26.78
N ALA A 512 25.52 -26.46 -27.85
CA ALA A 512 25.01 -26.22 -29.19
C ALA A 512 23.49 -26.41 -29.26
N ALA A 513 22.95 -27.44 -28.58
CA ALA A 513 21.52 -27.69 -28.47
C ALA A 513 20.77 -26.57 -27.75
N LEU A 514 21.35 -26.03 -26.67
CA LEU A 514 20.80 -24.87 -25.97
C LEU A 514 20.84 -23.63 -26.86
N HIS A 515 21.98 -23.35 -27.49
CA HIS A 515 22.15 -22.24 -28.43
C HIS A 515 21.11 -22.30 -29.56
N ALA A 516 20.93 -23.47 -30.17
CA ALA A 516 19.94 -23.72 -31.22
C ALA A 516 18.51 -23.43 -30.75
N THR A 517 18.23 -23.79 -29.50
CA THR A 517 16.92 -23.58 -28.87
C THR A 517 16.65 -22.10 -28.58
N GLU A 518 17.64 -21.36 -28.08
CA GLU A 518 17.48 -19.97 -27.63
C GLU A 518 17.43 -18.95 -28.78
N MET A 519 18.23 -19.14 -29.83
CA MET A 519 18.44 -18.09 -30.84
C MET A 519 17.36 -18.01 -31.91
N GLY A 520 16.55 -19.06 -32.10
CA GLY A 520 15.47 -19.10 -33.10
C GLY A 520 15.98 -19.05 -34.55
N GLY A 521 15.57 -19.99 -35.40
CA GLY A 521 15.96 -20.00 -36.83
C GLY A 521 17.32 -20.62 -37.14
N HIS A 522 18.01 -21.24 -36.16
CA HIS A 522 19.23 -22.04 -36.37
C HIS A 522 18.94 -23.55 -36.58
N GLY A 523 17.71 -23.89 -37.01
CA GLY A 523 17.24 -25.28 -37.14
C GLY A 523 17.69 -26.01 -38.42
N ALA A 524 18.73 -25.55 -39.10
CA ALA A 524 19.25 -26.19 -40.31
C ALA A 524 20.65 -26.75 -40.06
N ALA A 525 20.92 -27.96 -40.55
CA ALA A 525 22.24 -28.61 -40.42
C ALA A 525 23.39 -27.74 -40.98
N SER A 526 23.12 -26.93 -42.02
CA SER A 526 24.09 -26.01 -42.61
C SER A 526 24.56 -24.90 -41.65
N ALA A 527 23.81 -24.61 -40.59
CA ALA A 527 24.21 -23.65 -39.57
C ALA A 527 25.40 -24.15 -38.73
N TRP A 528 25.69 -25.45 -38.73
CA TRP A 528 26.69 -26.06 -37.84
C TRP A 528 27.96 -26.48 -38.58
N LYS A 529 29.11 -26.00 -38.10
CA LYS A 529 30.42 -26.59 -38.40
C LYS A 529 30.76 -27.55 -37.27
N VAL A 530 31.05 -28.80 -37.63
CA VAL A 530 31.37 -29.88 -36.68
C VAL A 530 32.87 -30.16 -36.74
N VAL A 531 33.48 -30.29 -35.57
CA VAL A 531 34.92 -30.47 -35.37
C VAL A 531 35.12 -31.61 -34.37
N LYS A 532 36.13 -32.47 -34.57
CA LYS A 532 36.47 -33.48 -33.56
C LYS A 532 37.39 -32.87 -32.51
N SER A 533 37.19 -33.22 -31.25
CA SER A 533 38.08 -32.76 -30.16
C SER A 533 39.55 -33.11 -30.43
N ALA A 534 39.81 -34.27 -31.05
CA ALA A 534 41.17 -34.70 -31.43
C ALA A 534 41.87 -33.76 -32.43
N ASP A 535 41.11 -32.99 -33.21
CA ASP A 535 41.65 -32.04 -34.20
C ASP A 535 41.91 -30.65 -33.57
N VAL A 536 41.61 -30.47 -32.28
CA VAL A 536 41.77 -29.21 -31.54
C VAL A 536 42.67 -29.45 -30.32
N PRO A 537 44.00 -29.29 -30.46
CA PRO A 537 44.94 -29.57 -29.38
C PRO A 537 44.68 -28.73 -28.12
N GLY A 538 44.59 -29.37 -26.96
CA GLY A 538 44.42 -28.69 -25.66
C GLY A 538 42.98 -28.31 -25.31
N ILE A 539 41.99 -28.69 -26.13
CA ILE A 539 40.57 -28.36 -25.91
C ILE A 539 40.06 -28.81 -24.52
N GLU A 540 40.43 -30.01 -24.07
CA GLU A 540 40.00 -30.55 -22.77
C GLU A 540 40.48 -29.69 -21.59
N ASP A 541 41.71 -29.18 -21.66
CA ASP A 541 42.30 -28.35 -20.60
C ASP A 541 41.64 -26.97 -20.57
N VAL A 542 41.32 -26.42 -21.74
CA VAL A 542 40.63 -25.15 -21.91
C VAL A 542 39.18 -25.25 -21.45
N GLU A 543 38.46 -26.32 -21.79
CA GLU A 543 37.11 -26.60 -21.29
C GLU A 543 37.08 -26.80 -19.78
N ARG A 544 38.07 -27.49 -19.23
CA ARG A 544 38.20 -27.65 -17.78
C ARG A 544 38.41 -26.30 -17.11
N THR A 545 39.20 -25.43 -17.73
CA THR A 545 39.43 -24.05 -17.26
C THR A 545 38.15 -23.21 -17.38
N ALA A 546 37.47 -23.25 -18.52
CA ALA A 546 36.20 -22.57 -18.75
C ALA A 546 35.11 -23.02 -17.76
N ARG A 547 35.00 -24.32 -17.46
CA ARG A 547 34.10 -24.86 -16.42
C ARG A 547 34.41 -24.34 -15.02
N ASN A 548 35.70 -24.20 -14.70
CA ASN A 548 36.12 -23.66 -13.40
C ASN A 548 35.83 -22.15 -13.29
N ILE A 549 35.90 -21.41 -14.40
CA ILE A 549 35.63 -19.97 -14.47
C ILE A 549 34.14 -19.66 -14.52
N ALA A 550 33.35 -20.51 -15.19
CA ALA A 550 31.89 -20.52 -15.16
C ALA A 550 31.39 -20.90 -13.75
N ASN A 551 31.67 -20.04 -12.76
CA ASN A 551 31.53 -20.30 -11.35
C ASN A 551 30.08 -20.68 -10.99
N PRO A 552 29.81 -21.96 -10.66
CA PRO A 552 28.47 -22.40 -10.28
C PRO A 552 28.00 -21.74 -8.97
N ALA A 553 28.93 -21.25 -8.14
CA ALA A 553 28.63 -20.66 -6.84
C ALA A 553 27.91 -19.30 -6.97
N GLY A 554 28.18 -18.54 -8.03
CA GLY A 554 27.52 -17.25 -8.29
C GLY A 554 26.13 -17.37 -8.94
N LEU A 555 25.77 -18.56 -9.44
CA LEU A 555 24.53 -18.77 -10.16
C LEU A 555 23.35 -18.97 -9.20
N HIS A 556 22.18 -18.47 -9.60
CA HIS A 556 20.90 -18.57 -8.88
C HIS A 556 20.28 -19.98 -8.92
N ILE A 557 21.03 -20.97 -8.44
CA ILE A 557 20.79 -22.40 -8.72
C ILE A 557 20.85 -23.23 -7.47
N TRP A 558 21.00 -22.61 -6.31
CA TRP A 558 21.12 -23.31 -5.04
C TRP A 558 19.86 -23.09 -4.20
N GLU A 559 19.51 -24.09 -3.41
CA GLU A 559 18.43 -24.00 -2.45
C GLU A 559 18.79 -24.62 -1.11
N CYS A 560 18.17 -24.08 -0.07
CA CYS A 560 18.33 -24.56 1.29
C CYS A 560 17.64 -25.93 1.44
N GLY A 561 18.33 -26.86 2.09
CA GLY A 561 17.75 -28.14 2.52
C GLY A 561 16.90 -28.03 3.79
N HIS A 562 16.94 -26.87 4.43
CA HIS A 562 16.38 -26.64 5.75
C HIS A 562 15.15 -25.73 5.80
N CYS A 563 14.86 -25.02 4.72
CA CYS A 563 13.64 -24.24 4.57
C CYS A 563 13.24 -24.10 3.09
N THR A 564 12.00 -23.65 2.86
CA THR A 564 11.49 -23.33 1.52
C THR A 564 11.70 -21.86 1.13
N SER A 565 12.17 -21.01 2.06
CA SER A 565 12.30 -19.56 1.84
C SER A 565 13.49 -19.16 0.98
N MET A 566 14.48 -20.05 0.81
CA MET A 566 15.69 -19.81 0.03
C MET A 566 15.85 -20.88 -1.05
N SER A 567 15.38 -20.59 -2.26
CA SER A 567 15.55 -21.43 -3.46
C SER A 567 15.91 -20.56 -4.68
N CYS A 568 16.78 -21.08 -5.56
CA CYS A 568 17.33 -20.36 -6.71
C CYS A 568 18.17 -19.12 -6.33
N TYR A 569 19.06 -19.27 -5.35
CA TYR A 569 20.03 -18.24 -4.94
C TYR A 569 21.47 -18.67 -5.24
N PRO A 570 22.44 -17.74 -5.23
CA PRO A 570 23.87 -18.06 -5.26
C PRO A 570 24.25 -18.95 -4.07
N GLN A 571 25.22 -19.85 -4.28
CA GLN A 571 25.67 -20.81 -3.28
C GLN A 571 26.10 -20.11 -1.99
N GLU A 572 26.84 -19.00 -2.10
CA GLU A 572 27.31 -18.23 -0.96
C GLU A 572 26.15 -17.73 -0.08
N GLN A 573 25.08 -17.23 -0.71
CA GLN A 573 23.90 -16.78 0.02
C GLN A 573 23.14 -17.94 0.67
N ILE A 574 23.10 -19.10 0.01
CA ILE A 574 22.52 -20.31 0.61
C ILE A 574 23.36 -20.81 1.78
N LEU A 575 24.68 -20.88 1.64
CA LEU A 575 25.59 -21.31 2.71
C LEU A 575 25.49 -20.36 3.91
N HIS A 576 25.54 -19.05 3.68
CA HIS A 576 25.36 -18.05 4.72
C HIS A 576 23.99 -18.18 5.40
N HIS A 577 22.93 -18.37 4.63
CA HIS A 577 21.59 -18.61 5.18
C HIS A 577 21.53 -19.90 6.01
N VAL A 578 22.10 -21.01 5.54
CA VAL A 578 22.12 -22.28 6.27
C VAL A 578 22.89 -22.15 7.58
N GLN A 579 24.02 -21.45 7.56
CA GLN A 579 24.83 -21.18 8.75
C GLN A 579 24.09 -20.29 9.77
N THR A 580 23.44 -19.22 9.32
CA THR A 580 22.84 -18.21 10.20
C THR A 580 21.41 -18.51 10.62
N ALA A 581 20.56 -18.95 9.68
CA ALA A 581 19.14 -19.21 9.95
C ALA A 581 18.89 -20.62 10.48
N HIS A 582 19.80 -21.57 10.21
CA HIS A 582 19.66 -22.97 10.62
C HIS A 582 20.76 -23.45 11.59
N ASN A 583 21.72 -22.59 11.97
CA ASN A 583 22.79 -22.90 12.92
C ASN A 583 23.61 -24.16 12.55
N ILE A 584 23.93 -24.33 11.27
CA ILE A 584 24.75 -25.43 10.77
C ILE A 584 26.10 -24.88 10.35
N GLU A 585 27.12 -25.03 11.20
CA GLU A 585 28.46 -24.49 10.96
C GLU A 585 29.10 -24.98 9.66
N ASN A 586 28.90 -26.27 9.34
CA ASN A 586 29.48 -26.92 8.17
C ASN A 586 28.39 -27.53 7.29
N PRO A 587 27.72 -26.72 6.44
CA PRO A 587 26.69 -27.23 5.54
C PRO A 587 27.26 -28.26 4.55
N VAL A 588 26.58 -29.39 4.41
CA VAL A 588 26.95 -30.49 3.51
C VAL A 588 26.08 -30.48 2.26
N LEU A 589 26.73 -30.56 1.09
CA LEU A 589 26.04 -30.65 -0.20
C LEU A 589 25.17 -31.91 -0.27
N HIS A 590 23.97 -31.79 -0.82
CA HIS A 590 22.92 -32.81 -0.84
C HIS A 590 22.39 -33.20 0.55
N GLN A 591 22.73 -32.46 1.60
CA GLN A 591 22.17 -32.63 2.94
C GLN A 591 21.48 -31.34 3.40
N ASP A 592 22.26 -30.28 3.47
CA ASP A 592 21.89 -29.01 4.07
C ASP A 592 21.60 -27.95 3.01
N PHE A 593 22.12 -28.15 1.81
CA PHE A 593 21.78 -27.38 0.63
C PHE A 593 21.86 -28.28 -0.61
N PHE A 594 21.09 -27.93 -1.62
CA PHE A 594 20.93 -28.70 -2.85
C PHE A 594 21.14 -27.79 -4.05
N ARG A 595 21.73 -28.35 -5.11
CA ARG A 595 21.70 -27.72 -6.43
C ARG A 595 20.30 -27.92 -6.99
N VAL A 596 19.58 -26.81 -7.17
CA VAL A 596 18.34 -26.79 -7.91
C VAL A 596 18.66 -27.23 -9.33
N VAL A 597 17.94 -28.26 -9.73
CA VAL A 597 17.98 -28.86 -11.05
C VAL A 597 17.33 -27.86 -12.05
N ASN A 598 17.70 -26.58 -12.14
CA ASN A 598 16.93 -25.57 -12.88
C ASN A 598 17.73 -24.50 -13.64
N TYR A 599 19.03 -24.67 -13.85
CA TYR A 599 19.80 -23.59 -14.47
C TYR A 599 20.81 -24.09 -15.50
N ASN A 600 20.49 -23.73 -16.74
CA ASN A 600 21.20 -24.05 -17.98
C ASN A 600 22.38 -23.12 -18.27
N LYS A 601 23.14 -22.69 -17.26
CA LYS A 601 24.41 -22.00 -17.50
C LYS A 601 25.58 -22.80 -16.93
N GLU A 602 25.74 -23.99 -17.49
CA GLU A 602 27.05 -24.62 -17.61
C GLU A 602 27.63 -24.31 -19.00
N ILE A 603 27.41 -23.08 -19.53
CA ILE A 603 27.96 -22.71 -20.83
C ILE A 603 29.46 -22.44 -20.61
N CYS A 604 30.28 -23.41 -20.98
CA CYS A 604 31.71 -23.31 -21.11
C CYS A 604 31.98 -22.51 -22.38
N GLN A 605 32.23 -21.22 -22.22
CA GLN A 605 32.56 -20.39 -23.38
C GLN A 605 34.02 -20.65 -23.75
N VAL A 606 34.23 -21.59 -24.66
CA VAL A 606 35.53 -21.88 -25.25
C VAL A 606 35.63 -21.21 -26.62
N TYR A 607 36.75 -20.56 -26.87
CA TYR A 607 36.99 -19.85 -28.11
C TYR A 607 38.18 -20.43 -28.85
N ILE A 608 38.14 -20.36 -30.18
CA ILE A 608 39.28 -20.70 -31.03
C ILE A 608 39.80 -19.48 -31.79
N ALA A 609 41.12 -19.28 -31.77
CA ALA A 609 41.83 -18.19 -32.42
C ALA A 609 42.98 -18.70 -33.29
N LYS A 610 43.44 -17.89 -34.25
CA LYS A 610 44.65 -18.21 -35.03
C LYS A 610 45.89 -17.92 -34.20
N ALA A 611 46.90 -18.79 -34.27
CA ALA A 611 48.12 -18.67 -33.45
C ALA A 611 48.97 -17.41 -33.72
N ASP A 612 48.83 -16.80 -34.90
CA ASP A 612 49.69 -15.69 -35.37
C ASP A 612 48.98 -14.32 -35.51
N GLU A 613 47.74 -14.17 -35.02
CA GLU A 613 47.00 -12.89 -35.09
C GLU A 613 47.01 -12.18 -33.72
N GLU A 614 47.47 -10.92 -33.67
CA GLU A 614 47.38 -10.08 -32.47
C GLU A 614 45.90 -9.82 -32.12
N LEU A 615 45.53 -10.17 -30.90
CA LEU A 615 44.16 -10.08 -30.42
C LEU A 615 43.84 -8.65 -29.93
N PRO A 616 42.65 -8.09 -30.24
CA PRO A 616 42.26 -6.78 -29.75
C PRO A 616 42.19 -6.72 -28.21
N ASP A 617 42.55 -5.57 -27.62
CA ASP A 617 42.60 -5.34 -26.17
C ASP A 617 41.32 -5.75 -25.41
N TYR A 618 40.14 -5.61 -26.03
CA TYR A 618 38.86 -5.96 -25.41
C TYR A 618 38.64 -7.48 -25.23
N LEU A 619 39.49 -8.32 -25.85
CA LEU A 619 39.47 -9.78 -25.73
C LEU A 619 40.66 -10.32 -24.93
N GLN A 620 41.55 -9.45 -24.46
CA GLN A 620 42.68 -9.83 -23.62
C GLN A 620 42.23 -10.50 -22.32
N GLN A 621 41.05 -10.16 -21.81
CA GLN A 621 40.46 -10.81 -20.63
C GLN A 621 40.18 -12.30 -20.88
N VAL A 622 39.61 -12.65 -22.04
CA VAL A 622 39.29 -14.04 -22.42
C VAL A 622 40.57 -14.88 -22.60
N VAL A 623 41.63 -14.26 -23.13
CA VAL A 623 42.96 -14.87 -23.23
C VAL A 623 43.58 -15.09 -21.85
N ASN A 624 43.51 -14.08 -20.98
CA ASN A 624 44.03 -14.15 -19.61
C ASN A 624 43.29 -15.18 -18.75
N ASP A 625 42.00 -15.37 -19.02
CA ASP A 625 41.14 -16.37 -18.41
C ASP A 625 41.47 -17.80 -18.90
N GLY A 626 42.30 -17.97 -19.94
CA GLY A 626 42.74 -19.29 -20.39
C GLY A 626 41.64 -20.11 -21.07
N VAL A 627 40.63 -19.45 -21.64
CA VAL A 627 39.48 -20.08 -22.32
C VAL A 627 39.60 -20.05 -23.86
N VAL A 628 40.82 -19.87 -24.37
CA VAL A 628 41.13 -19.79 -25.81
C VAL A 628 42.05 -20.93 -26.24
N VAL A 629 41.69 -21.62 -27.33
CA VAL A 629 42.56 -22.56 -28.04
C VAL A 629 43.12 -21.89 -29.30
N TYR A 630 44.40 -22.09 -29.58
CA TYR A 630 45.04 -21.62 -30.80
C TYR A 630 45.20 -22.76 -31.80
N VAL A 631 44.81 -22.53 -33.05
CA VAL A 631 44.90 -23.53 -34.14
C VAL A 631 45.58 -22.93 -35.36
N ASP A 632 46.54 -23.67 -35.91
CA ASP A 632 47.39 -23.25 -37.04
C ASP A 632 46.77 -23.55 -38.41
N ASP A 633 45.64 -24.26 -38.46
CA ASP A 633 44.99 -24.67 -39.71
C ASP A 633 44.11 -23.54 -40.30
N PRO A 634 44.47 -22.97 -41.48
CA PRO A 634 43.70 -21.90 -42.12
C PRO A 634 42.30 -22.34 -42.58
N ASP A 635 42.11 -23.64 -42.87
CA ASP A 635 40.81 -24.19 -43.32
C ASP A 635 39.85 -24.40 -42.14
N PHE A 636 40.34 -24.29 -40.90
CA PHE A 636 39.51 -24.20 -39.70
C PHE A 636 38.68 -22.90 -39.66
N PHE A 637 39.23 -21.81 -40.20
CA PHE A 637 38.60 -20.49 -40.18
C PHE A 637 37.75 -20.17 -41.42
N ARG A 638 37.94 -20.92 -42.52
CA ARG A 638 37.02 -20.94 -43.67
C ARG A 638 35.78 -21.79 -43.39
#